data_AF-A0AAV7YEF3-F1
#
_entry.id   AF-A0AAV7YEF3-F1
#
_cell.length_a   1.000
_cell.length_b   1.000
_cell.length_c   1.000
_cell.angle_alpha   90.00
_cell.angle_beta   90.00
_cell.angle_gamma   90.00
#
_symmetry.space_group_name_H-M   'P 1'
#
loop_
_entity.id
_entity.type
_entity.pdbx_description
1 polymer ?
#
loop_
_entity_poly.entity_id
_entity_poly.type
_entity_poly.pdbx_seq_one_letter_code
_entity_poly.pdbx_strand_id
1 'polypeptide(L)'
;MNKINLETFSLLVLINDHVNGDSKKIEKKSKETLFYLEELNKRSKKGQNYKILSRLKKTNKEHFKTLKSFFRQADTPDFLFEFFDLIKKESFPKVGMTTPIGIFFRECLLSWNFFMFEGASELLVSIENTLLQYTQEQKKYDTNNKKKQKENQKEKEKENQKQKQKEQKEQKLVSNSKKIFSKFENSLLERSFDNVQEYLHYYFDNNISKQTTLSFATLNLARIYLEFGCVSLGMQALQESLKVAQSQKDPKALIQSLLMLAHIQTEQRQFQRAKQTLERCLTRARECNEPELEQLALLASARTELILNNSNSSDPNSNSISTHNRGHLNKSNKESNLEKYQLDQKSNQIIELPQNYFSIQRLWQALERYYKSVQFSNSQIQSNQVSSFLVGAAAWKMLGNISLQQLSLSSALERINQKKKKKNANFKISSKKNSNITLEIQDEELLNENQYVTKLKTNKTRLLDFSIEHILAHSQLAFHKMVKGKIESSFRLIKELSQLLKLESNFIIPKVAFQFLDLIKLILLMKYSILSGNYKFAKVLISRFLENSSIINQTNNTSLNNFQYRSNSLTVGSELRFEIMVLSVNVFISESQFQLAQNRLEQIKLIFQINPKIISIYSTYYHFMMAKILEKSFPLNALTHLIQSKQFSQHLGIQILLPQIILLSAKIKLVLGKKLSAIKIFQSNWHRLTNSNDILLSANAMCEYVYCLIQTNAINHKKNRITALNCLKNAINCYKKIQNFKLVAKSASLLSALYHKFNQTQKRDFWAKEWKTAKKKLQNRNHSFVYNLQQSTYSLEKLFQIVCHNLNI
;
A
#
# COMPACT_ATOMS: atom_id res chain seq x y z
N MET A 1 -23.47 -14.33 -30.77
CA MET A 1 -24.40 -15.43 -31.08
C MET A 1 -24.13 -16.73 -30.30
N ASN A 2 -22.90 -17.23 -30.12
CA ASN A 2 -22.63 -18.50 -29.39
C ASN A 2 -22.85 -18.51 -27.86
N LYS A 3 -23.68 -17.60 -27.34
CA LYS A 3 -24.10 -17.52 -25.92
C LYS A 3 -25.61 -17.31 -25.82
N ILE A 4 -26.39 -17.98 -26.66
CA ILE A 4 -27.83 -18.10 -26.44
C ILE A 4 -28.00 -19.04 -25.25
N ASN A 5 -28.30 -18.46 -24.09
CA ASN A 5 -28.58 -19.23 -22.89
C ASN A 5 -30.05 -19.69 -22.94
N LEU A 6 -30.40 -20.70 -22.13
CA LEU A 6 -31.77 -21.24 -22.05
C LEU A 6 -32.87 -20.17 -21.85
N GLU A 7 -32.53 -19.04 -21.23
CA GLU A 7 -33.42 -17.90 -21.01
C GLU A 7 -33.74 -17.13 -22.31
N THR A 8 -32.74 -16.92 -23.18
CA THR A 8 -32.94 -16.32 -24.50
C THR A 8 -33.75 -17.24 -25.41
N PHE A 9 -33.56 -18.56 -25.23
CA PHE A 9 -34.33 -19.60 -25.90
C PHE A 9 -35.81 -19.60 -25.48
N SER A 10 -36.08 -19.44 -24.18
CA SER A 10 -37.44 -19.34 -23.63
C SER A 10 -38.15 -18.08 -24.11
N LEU A 11 -37.40 -16.99 -24.31
CA LEU A 11 -37.91 -15.73 -24.87
C LEU A 11 -38.31 -15.87 -26.34
N LEU A 12 -37.50 -16.57 -27.16
CA LEU A 12 -37.81 -16.83 -28.57
C LEU A 12 -39.05 -17.73 -28.75
N VAL A 13 -39.25 -18.69 -27.84
CA VAL A 13 -40.48 -19.51 -27.78
C VAL A 13 -41.69 -18.67 -27.43
N LEU A 14 -41.58 -17.80 -26.42
CA LEU A 14 -42.65 -16.89 -26.03
C LEU A 14 -43.02 -15.92 -27.16
N ILE A 15 -42.04 -15.48 -27.95
CA ILE A 15 -42.26 -14.64 -29.13
C ILE A 15 -42.99 -15.43 -30.22
N ASN A 16 -42.55 -16.65 -30.53
CA ASN A 16 -43.22 -17.49 -31.54
C ASN A 16 -44.67 -17.84 -31.16
N ASP A 17 -44.93 -18.15 -29.89
CA ASP A 17 -46.28 -18.40 -29.37
C ASP A 17 -47.15 -17.13 -29.40
N HIS A 18 -46.54 -15.93 -29.37
CA HIS A 18 -47.24 -14.64 -29.43
C HIS A 18 -47.68 -14.26 -30.85
N VAL A 19 -46.94 -14.72 -31.84
CA VAL A 19 -47.12 -14.40 -33.27
C VAL A 19 -48.14 -15.34 -33.94
N ASN A 20 -48.31 -16.56 -33.42
CA ASN A 20 -49.06 -17.63 -34.08
C ASN A 20 -50.39 -18.05 -33.38
N GLY A 21 -50.98 -17.28 -32.45
CA GLY A 21 -52.21 -17.75 -31.79
C GLY A 21 -53.07 -16.76 -30.98
N ASP A 22 -54.24 -17.26 -30.56
CA ASP A 22 -55.34 -16.59 -29.86
C ASP A 22 -54.93 -15.88 -28.55
N SER A 23 -55.17 -14.56 -28.49
CA SER A 23 -54.73 -13.66 -27.41
C SER A 23 -55.15 -14.09 -25.99
N LYS A 24 -56.31 -14.74 -25.84
CA LYS A 24 -56.83 -15.22 -24.54
C LYS A 24 -56.12 -16.47 -24.00
N LYS A 25 -55.64 -17.37 -24.87
CA LYS A 25 -54.83 -18.54 -24.46
C LYS A 25 -53.40 -18.12 -24.09
N ILE A 26 -52.90 -17.09 -24.76
CA ILE A 26 -51.57 -16.49 -24.53
C ILE A 26 -51.54 -15.72 -23.21
N GLU A 27 -52.58 -14.96 -22.88
CA GLU A 27 -52.66 -14.27 -21.58
C GLU A 27 -52.67 -15.27 -20.40
N LYS A 28 -53.36 -16.40 -20.55
CA LYS A 28 -53.37 -17.48 -19.55
C LYS A 28 -52.00 -18.16 -19.39
N LYS A 29 -51.35 -18.53 -20.51
CA LYS A 29 -50.02 -19.17 -20.46
C LYS A 29 -48.91 -18.22 -20.02
N SER A 30 -48.96 -16.94 -20.41
CA SER A 30 -47.99 -15.94 -19.94
C SER A 30 -48.16 -15.63 -18.45
N LYS A 31 -49.41 -15.56 -17.94
CA LYS A 31 -49.70 -15.48 -16.50
C LYS A 31 -49.24 -16.73 -15.74
N GLU A 32 -49.41 -17.93 -16.29
CA GLU A 32 -48.90 -19.17 -15.71
C GLU A 32 -47.36 -19.20 -15.69
N THR A 33 -46.70 -18.75 -16.76
CA THR A 33 -45.23 -18.72 -16.85
C THR A 33 -44.62 -17.67 -15.92
N LEU A 34 -45.24 -16.47 -15.82
CA LEU A 34 -44.88 -15.43 -14.84
C LEU A 34 -45.11 -15.92 -13.41
N PHE A 35 -46.23 -16.59 -13.14
CA PHE A 35 -46.51 -17.21 -11.85
C PHE A 35 -45.47 -18.27 -11.48
N TYR A 36 -45.05 -19.12 -12.44
CA TYR A 36 -43.99 -20.11 -12.21
C TYR A 36 -42.61 -19.48 -11.96
N LEU A 37 -42.27 -18.39 -12.65
CA LEU A 37 -41.04 -17.63 -12.42
C LEU A 37 -41.04 -16.92 -11.06
N GLU A 38 -42.20 -16.40 -10.62
CA GLU A 38 -42.38 -15.85 -9.27
C GLU A 38 -42.35 -16.91 -8.17
N GLU A 39 -42.93 -18.11 -8.41
CA GLU A 39 -42.91 -19.22 -7.46
C GLU A 39 -41.49 -19.84 -7.32
N LEU A 40 -40.76 -19.94 -8.42
CA LEU A 40 -39.32 -20.30 -8.46
C LEU A 40 -38.48 -19.32 -7.64
N ASN A 41 -38.79 -18.02 -7.73
CA ASN A 41 -38.09 -16.98 -6.99
C ASN A 41 -38.42 -16.99 -5.49
N LYS A 42 -39.68 -17.31 -5.12
CA LYS A 42 -40.09 -17.47 -3.71
C LYS A 42 -39.51 -18.73 -3.05
N ARG A 43 -39.30 -19.83 -3.81
CA ARG A 43 -38.83 -21.13 -3.27
C ARG A 43 -37.33 -21.38 -3.43
N SER A 44 -36.60 -20.68 -4.30
CA SER A 44 -35.13 -20.72 -4.34
C SER A 44 -34.50 -20.25 -3.01
N LYS A 45 -35.22 -19.39 -2.27
CA LYS A 45 -34.88 -18.98 -0.89
C LYS A 45 -34.98 -20.11 0.14
N LYS A 46 -35.61 -21.26 -0.19
CA LYS A 46 -35.86 -22.39 0.74
C LYS A 46 -35.16 -23.72 0.34
N GLY A 47 -34.34 -23.74 -0.71
CA GLY A 47 -33.45 -24.88 -1.00
C GLY A 47 -34.14 -26.19 -1.46
N GLN A 48 -35.31 -26.14 -2.11
CA GLN A 48 -36.02 -27.32 -2.62
C GLN A 48 -36.16 -27.29 -4.17
N ASN A 49 -35.12 -27.70 -4.91
CA ASN A 49 -35.04 -27.53 -6.37
C ASN A 49 -35.40 -28.77 -7.23
N TYR A 50 -35.50 -29.97 -6.66
CA TYR A 50 -35.52 -31.19 -7.49
C TYR A 50 -36.84 -31.45 -8.25
N LYS A 51 -38.00 -31.06 -7.72
CA LYS A 51 -39.32 -31.35 -8.34
C LYS A 51 -39.71 -30.39 -9.49
N ILE A 52 -39.14 -29.17 -9.51
CA ILE A 52 -39.39 -28.19 -10.57
C ILE A 52 -38.44 -28.42 -11.76
N LEU A 53 -37.20 -28.85 -11.51
CA LEU A 53 -36.26 -29.24 -12.58
C LEU A 53 -36.82 -30.37 -13.47
N SER A 54 -37.59 -31.31 -12.93
CA SER A 54 -38.24 -32.37 -13.73
C SER A 54 -39.43 -31.85 -14.55
N ARG A 55 -40.17 -30.84 -14.06
CA ARG A 55 -41.30 -30.22 -14.80
C ARG A 55 -40.81 -29.24 -15.86
N LEU A 56 -39.80 -28.41 -15.56
CA LEU A 56 -39.10 -27.56 -16.53
C LEU A 56 -38.42 -28.37 -17.63
N LYS A 57 -37.86 -29.54 -17.31
CA LYS A 57 -37.33 -30.46 -18.34
C LYS A 57 -38.42 -30.97 -19.28
N LYS A 58 -39.65 -31.18 -18.78
CA LYS A 58 -40.79 -31.66 -19.57
C LYS A 58 -41.34 -30.54 -20.46
N THR A 59 -41.51 -29.33 -19.94
CA THR A 59 -41.94 -28.16 -20.72
C THR A 59 -40.88 -27.71 -21.73
N ASN A 60 -39.59 -27.73 -21.39
CA ASN A 60 -38.51 -27.47 -22.34
C ASN A 60 -38.47 -28.50 -23.48
N LYS A 61 -38.83 -29.77 -23.21
CA LYS A 61 -38.91 -30.80 -24.25
C LYS A 61 -40.06 -30.53 -25.22
N GLU A 62 -41.18 -30.00 -24.74
CA GLU A 62 -42.32 -29.60 -25.59
C GLU A 62 -42.01 -28.33 -26.38
N HIS A 63 -41.52 -27.26 -25.74
CA HIS A 63 -41.13 -26.03 -26.42
C HIS A 63 -40.02 -26.25 -27.45
N PHE A 64 -39.07 -27.15 -27.16
CA PHE A 64 -38.05 -27.53 -28.14
C PHE A 64 -38.62 -28.34 -29.30
N LYS A 65 -39.63 -29.20 -29.08
CA LYS A 65 -40.35 -29.86 -30.18
C LYS A 65 -41.06 -28.83 -31.06
N THR A 66 -41.71 -27.82 -30.47
CA THR A 66 -42.40 -26.75 -31.20
C THR A 66 -41.43 -25.87 -32.00
N LEU A 67 -40.29 -25.49 -31.40
CA LEU A 67 -39.23 -24.78 -32.12
C LEU A 67 -38.61 -25.63 -33.22
N LYS A 68 -38.41 -26.91 -32.97
CA LYS A 68 -37.88 -27.82 -33.97
C LYS A 68 -38.86 -28.03 -35.12
N SER A 69 -40.17 -28.07 -34.87
CA SER A 69 -41.15 -28.07 -35.97
C SER A 69 -41.19 -26.73 -36.69
N PHE A 70 -41.08 -25.61 -35.96
CA PHE A 70 -41.03 -24.26 -36.51
C PHE A 70 -39.84 -24.07 -37.45
N PHE A 71 -38.63 -24.43 -37.01
CA PHE A 71 -37.42 -24.35 -37.83
C PHE A 71 -37.27 -25.49 -38.86
N ARG A 72 -38.06 -26.56 -38.79
CA ARG A 72 -38.13 -27.61 -39.84
C ARG A 72 -39.07 -27.26 -40.97
N GLN A 73 -39.94 -26.28 -40.78
CA GLN A 73 -40.76 -25.71 -41.84
C GLN A 73 -40.01 -24.57 -42.54
N ALA A 74 -38.90 -24.12 -41.95
CA ALA A 74 -38.00 -23.10 -42.45
C ALA A 74 -36.89 -23.72 -43.32
N ASP A 75 -37.28 -24.39 -44.42
CA ASP A 75 -36.31 -25.01 -45.34
C ASP A 75 -35.54 -23.96 -46.17
N THR A 76 -35.94 -22.69 -46.10
CA THR A 76 -35.32 -21.58 -46.83
C THR A 76 -34.86 -20.46 -45.90
N PRO A 77 -33.77 -19.74 -46.27
CA PRO A 77 -33.32 -18.52 -45.57
C PRO A 77 -34.41 -17.45 -45.43
N ASP A 78 -35.39 -17.44 -46.33
CA ASP A 78 -36.51 -16.50 -46.36
C ASP A 78 -37.28 -16.48 -45.03
N PHE A 79 -37.36 -17.61 -44.34
CA PHE A 79 -37.98 -17.69 -43.03
C PHE A 79 -37.27 -16.84 -41.97
N LEU A 80 -35.94 -16.79 -41.98
CA LEU A 80 -35.19 -15.93 -41.05
C LEU A 80 -35.41 -14.46 -41.41
N PHE A 81 -35.52 -14.15 -42.71
CA PHE A 81 -35.87 -12.79 -43.16
C PHE A 81 -37.26 -12.41 -42.66
N GLU A 82 -38.26 -13.27 -42.82
CA GLU A 82 -39.62 -13.05 -42.31
C GLU A 82 -39.65 -12.93 -40.79
N PHE A 83 -38.90 -13.77 -40.06
CA PHE A 83 -38.82 -13.72 -38.61
C PHE A 83 -38.23 -12.40 -38.11
N PHE A 84 -37.12 -11.94 -38.70
CA PHE A 84 -36.49 -10.68 -38.31
C PHE A 84 -37.26 -9.46 -38.82
N ASP A 85 -37.94 -9.56 -39.97
CA ASP A 85 -38.88 -8.54 -40.43
C ASP A 85 -40.11 -8.45 -39.54
N LEU A 86 -40.56 -9.57 -38.99
CA LEU A 86 -41.64 -9.59 -38.02
C LEU A 86 -41.21 -8.98 -36.69
N ILE A 87 -39.99 -9.26 -36.21
CA ILE A 87 -39.38 -8.56 -35.06
C ILE A 87 -39.25 -7.05 -35.32
N LYS A 88 -39.06 -6.64 -36.58
CA LYS A 88 -38.92 -5.24 -37.00
C LYS A 88 -40.27 -4.53 -37.18
N LYS A 89 -41.28 -5.23 -37.69
CA LYS A 89 -42.63 -4.72 -38.03
C LYS A 89 -43.56 -4.74 -36.82
N GLU A 90 -43.54 -5.80 -36.02
CA GLU A 90 -44.19 -5.80 -34.73
C GLU A 90 -43.36 -4.90 -33.83
N SER A 91 -43.83 -3.67 -33.66
CA SER A 91 -43.29 -2.70 -32.73
C SER A 91 -43.43 -3.25 -31.32
N PHE A 92 -42.56 -4.19 -30.89
CA PHE A 92 -42.59 -4.90 -29.59
C PHE A 92 -43.17 -3.98 -28.50
N PRO A 93 -44.50 -4.00 -28.24
CA PRO A 93 -45.15 -2.80 -27.68
C PRO A 93 -44.83 -2.58 -26.20
N LYS A 94 -44.02 -3.47 -25.63
CA LYS A 94 -43.73 -3.56 -24.20
C LYS A 94 -42.23 -3.52 -23.88
N VAL A 95 -41.34 -3.52 -24.89
CA VAL A 95 -39.88 -3.45 -24.66
C VAL A 95 -39.38 -2.12 -25.19
N GLY A 96 -39.13 -1.17 -24.29
CA GLY A 96 -38.52 0.11 -24.68
C GLY A 96 -37.17 -0.12 -25.37
N MET A 97 -36.94 0.53 -26.51
CA MET A 97 -35.70 0.38 -27.31
C MET A 97 -34.43 0.77 -26.56
N THR A 98 -34.56 1.53 -25.47
CA THR A 98 -33.48 1.93 -24.57
C THR A 98 -33.27 0.96 -23.40
N THR A 99 -34.16 -0.02 -23.21
CA THR A 99 -33.97 -1.06 -22.21
C THR A 99 -32.86 -2.02 -22.64
N PRO A 100 -32.18 -2.73 -21.71
CA PRO A 100 -31.16 -3.72 -22.08
C PRO A 100 -31.64 -4.78 -23.09
N ILE A 101 -32.91 -5.17 -23.01
CA ILE A 101 -33.54 -6.12 -23.95
C ILE A 101 -33.76 -5.45 -25.31
N GLY A 102 -34.23 -4.19 -25.34
CA GLY A 102 -34.35 -3.41 -26.58
C GLY A 102 -33.01 -3.17 -27.27
N ILE A 103 -31.95 -2.88 -26.51
CA ILE A 103 -30.58 -2.73 -27.03
C ILE A 103 -30.09 -4.07 -27.61
N PHE A 104 -30.33 -5.19 -26.92
CA PHE A 104 -30.00 -6.51 -27.43
C PHE A 104 -30.72 -6.83 -28.75
N PHE A 105 -32.03 -6.58 -28.85
CA PHE A 105 -32.78 -6.79 -30.09
C PHE A 105 -32.29 -5.86 -31.20
N ARG A 106 -31.97 -4.60 -30.89
CA ARG A 106 -31.40 -3.67 -31.85
C ARG A 106 -30.04 -4.13 -32.35
N GLU A 107 -29.16 -4.63 -31.47
CA GLU A 107 -27.88 -5.22 -31.89
C GLU A 107 -28.09 -6.47 -32.75
N CYS A 108 -29.09 -7.31 -32.44
CA CYS A 108 -29.43 -8.47 -33.26
C CYS A 108 -29.96 -8.07 -34.65
N LEU A 109 -30.87 -7.09 -34.72
CA LEU A 109 -31.41 -6.55 -35.98
C LEU A 109 -30.34 -5.83 -36.81
N LEU A 110 -29.46 -5.06 -36.17
CA LEU A 110 -28.33 -4.43 -36.85
C LEU A 110 -27.37 -5.48 -37.41
N SER A 111 -27.02 -6.50 -36.60
CA SER A 111 -26.19 -7.61 -37.06
C SER A 111 -26.86 -8.37 -38.20
N TRP A 112 -28.18 -8.59 -38.12
CA TRP A 112 -28.99 -9.23 -39.16
C TRP A 112 -28.97 -8.44 -40.48
N ASN A 113 -29.11 -7.11 -40.43
CA ASN A 113 -29.04 -6.27 -41.63
C ASN A 113 -27.64 -6.27 -42.29
N PHE A 114 -26.58 -6.62 -41.56
CA PHE A 114 -25.23 -6.80 -42.12
C PHE A 114 -25.00 -8.20 -42.72
N PHE A 115 -25.92 -9.16 -42.49
CA PHE A 115 -25.82 -10.47 -43.09
C PHE A 115 -26.29 -10.40 -44.55
N MET A 116 -25.35 -10.63 -45.48
CA MET A 116 -25.67 -11.00 -46.86
C MET A 116 -26.38 -12.37 -46.87
N PHE A 117 -27.06 -12.71 -47.96
CA PHE A 117 -27.78 -13.99 -48.13
C PHE A 117 -26.92 -15.22 -47.73
N GLU A 118 -25.62 -15.21 -48.10
CA GLU A 118 -24.67 -16.26 -47.72
C GLU A 118 -24.55 -16.41 -46.20
N GLY A 119 -24.40 -15.31 -45.46
CA GLY A 119 -24.25 -15.40 -44.01
C GLY A 119 -25.56 -15.68 -43.27
N ALA A 120 -26.73 -15.33 -43.86
CA ALA A 120 -28.03 -15.80 -43.38
C ALA A 120 -28.16 -17.32 -43.53
N SER A 121 -27.69 -17.90 -44.65
CA SER A 121 -27.66 -19.34 -44.87
C SER A 121 -26.69 -20.05 -43.90
N GLU A 122 -25.51 -19.48 -43.64
CA GLU A 122 -24.56 -20.01 -42.66
C GLU A 122 -25.14 -19.96 -41.23
N LEU A 123 -25.87 -18.89 -40.90
CA LEU A 123 -26.56 -18.77 -39.61
C LEU A 123 -27.64 -19.84 -39.48
N LEU A 124 -28.44 -20.07 -40.53
CA LEU A 124 -29.46 -21.11 -40.55
C LEU A 124 -28.84 -22.48 -40.35
N VAL A 125 -27.79 -22.83 -41.12
CA VAL A 125 -27.02 -24.07 -40.97
C VAL A 125 -26.40 -24.19 -39.57
N SER A 126 -25.94 -23.09 -38.98
CA SER A 126 -25.41 -23.08 -37.60
C SER A 126 -26.50 -23.31 -36.55
N ILE A 127 -27.67 -22.69 -36.72
CA ILE A 127 -28.86 -22.90 -35.86
C ILE A 127 -29.32 -24.35 -35.98
N GLU A 128 -29.44 -24.87 -37.19
CA GLU A 128 -29.77 -26.28 -37.45
C GLU A 128 -28.75 -27.22 -36.79
N ASN A 129 -27.46 -26.97 -36.99
CA ASN A 129 -26.40 -27.77 -36.37
C ASN A 129 -26.43 -27.68 -34.85
N THR A 130 -26.78 -26.53 -34.27
CA THR A 130 -26.90 -26.35 -32.82
C THR A 130 -28.13 -27.07 -32.29
N LEU A 131 -29.28 -27.00 -32.99
CA LEU A 131 -30.49 -27.76 -32.68
C LEU A 131 -30.26 -29.26 -32.83
N LEU A 132 -29.47 -29.66 -33.83
CA LEU A 132 -29.05 -31.03 -34.10
C LEU A 132 -28.10 -31.52 -33.01
N GLN A 133 -27.10 -30.73 -32.61
CA GLN A 133 -26.22 -31.00 -31.49
C GLN A 133 -27.00 -31.11 -30.19
N TYR A 134 -27.93 -30.20 -29.90
CA TYR A 134 -28.76 -30.27 -28.70
C TYR A 134 -29.69 -31.49 -28.70
N THR A 135 -30.27 -31.85 -29.85
CA THR A 135 -31.05 -33.09 -29.97
C THR A 135 -30.18 -34.33 -29.86
N GLN A 136 -28.95 -34.29 -30.37
CA GLN A 136 -27.95 -35.33 -30.20
C GLN A 136 -27.45 -35.39 -28.77
N GLU A 137 -27.32 -34.29 -28.04
CA GLU A 137 -26.94 -34.21 -26.63
C GLU A 137 -28.07 -34.69 -25.74
N GLN A 138 -29.33 -34.35 -26.03
CA GLN A 138 -30.49 -34.97 -25.39
C GLN A 138 -30.52 -36.47 -25.67
N LYS A 139 -30.36 -36.87 -26.92
CA LYS A 139 -30.27 -38.30 -27.28
C LYS A 139 -29.08 -38.97 -26.60
N LYS A 140 -27.91 -38.34 -26.49
CA LYS A 140 -26.70 -38.81 -25.79
C LYS A 140 -26.86 -38.79 -24.27
N TYR A 141 -27.68 -37.91 -23.71
CA TYR A 141 -28.06 -37.96 -22.30
C TYR A 141 -29.00 -39.15 -22.05
N ASP A 142 -29.90 -39.42 -22.99
CA ASP A 142 -30.79 -40.58 -23.01
C ASP A 142 -30.03 -41.90 -23.36
N THR A 143 -28.97 -41.85 -24.17
CA THR A 143 -28.14 -43.00 -24.61
C THR A 143 -26.81 -43.14 -23.85
N ASN A 144 -26.38 -42.21 -23.00
CA ASN A 144 -25.30 -42.45 -22.02
C ASN A 144 -25.79 -43.23 -20.79
N ASN A 145 -27.08 -43.57 -20.74
CA ASN A 145 -27.62 -44.72 -20.00
C ASN A 145 -27.52 -46.06 -20.78
N LYS A 146 -27.03 -46.05 -22.03
CA LYS A 146 -26.77 -47.24 -22.88
C LYS A 146 -25.59 -47.00 -23.83
N LYS A 147 -24.38 -47.02 -23.24
CA LYS A 147 -23.05 -47.23 -23.84
C LYS A 147 -22.86 -46.97 -25.36
N LYS A 148 -22.04 -45.94 -25.62
CA LYS A 148 -20.76 -45.89 -26.40
C LYS A 148 -20.64 -46.55 -27.79
N GLN A 149 -19.95 -45.77 -28.66
CA GLN A 149 -19.28 -46.06 -29.95
C GLN A 149 -20.13 -45.77 -31.22
N LYS A 150 -19.62 -45.24 -32.34
CA LYS A 150 -18.33 -44.66 -32.77
C LYS A 150 -18.56 -43.87 -34.08
N GLU A 151 -17.85 -42.74 -34.21
CA GLU A 151 -17.12 -42.16 -35.36
C GLU A 151 -17.54 -42.45 -36.82
N ASN A 152 -17.91 -41.42 -37.58
CA ASN A 152 -17.05 -40.74 -38.58
C ASN A 152 -17.85 -39.80 -39.50
N GLN A 153 -17.32 -38.59 -39.77
CA GLN A 153 -17.39 -37.93 -41.08
C GLN A 153 -16.58 -36.62 -41.05
N LYS A 154 -15.28 -36.75 -41.36
CA LYS A 154 -14.36 -35.64 -41.65
C LYS A 154 -14.28 -35.48 -43.16
N GLU A 155 -15.01 -34.52 -43.73
CA GLU A 155 -14.55 -33.87 -44.98
C GLU A 155 -15.29 -32.60 -45.42
N LYS A 156 -16.39 -32.19 -44.75
CA LYS A 156 -17.02 -30.87 -44.98
C LYS A 156 -16.64 -29.80 -43.94
N GLU A 157 -15.75 -30.11 -43.00
CA GLU A 157 -15.30 -29.19 -41.95
C GLU A 157 -14.17 -28.24 -42.40
N LYS A 158 -13.46 -28.52 -43.50
CA LYS A 158 -12.22 -27.79 -43.86
C LYS A 158 -12.43 -26.39 -44.45
N GLU A 159 -13.61 -26.08 -45.01
CA GLU A 159 -13.91 -24.73 -45.53
C GLU A 159 -14.61 -23.84 -44.49
N ASN A 160 -15.57 -24.37 -43.75
CA ASN A 160 -16.16 -23.69 -42.58
C ASN A 160 -15.13 -23.48 -41.44
N GLN A 161 -14.06 -24.28 -41.39
CA GLN A 161 -12.92 -24.03 -40.49
C GLN A 161 -12.09 -22.82 -40.93
N LYS A 162 -11.99 -22.45 -42.21
CA LYS A 162 -11.17 -21.29 -42.65
C LYS A 162 -11.81 -19.96 -42.28
N GLN A 163 -13.14 -19.83 -42.40
CA GLN A 163 -13.90 -18.66 -41.97
C GLN A 163 -13.94 -18.54 -40.44
N LYS A 164 -14.27 -19.65 -39.74
CA LYS A 164 -14.17 -19.73 -38.26
C LYS A 164 -12.75 -19.52 -37.77
N GLN A 165 -11.71 -19.87 -38.53
CA GLN A 165 -10.32 -19.59 -38.18
C GLN A 165 -9.98 -18.10 -38.31
N LYS A 166 -10.58 -17.32 -39.21
CA LYS A 166 -10.35 -15.87 -39.29
C LYS A 166 -10.97 -15.12 -38.12
N GLU A 167 -12.24 -15.37 -37.79
CA GLU A 167 -12.89 -14.77 -36.62
C GLU A 167 -12.32 -15.31 -35.29
N GLN A 168 -11.96 -16.61 -35.23
CA GLN A 168 -11.18 -17.12 -34.11
C GLN A 168 -9.78 -16.54 -34.09
N LYS A 169 -9.15 -16.16 -35.20
CA LYS A 169 -7.83 -15.50 -35.21
C LYS A 169 -7.93 -14.09 -34.64
N GLU A 170 -8.96 -13.31 -34.97
CA GLU A 170 -9.16 -11.97 -34.38
C GLU A 170 -9.57 -12.01 -32.91
N GLN A 171 -10.48 -12.91 -32.52
CA GLN A 171 -10.79 -13.14 -31.11
C GLN A 171 -9.61 -13.76 -30.36
N LYS A 172 -8.81 -14.63 -31.01
CA LYS A 172 -7.53 -15.12 -30.46
C LYS A 172 -6.55 -13.96 -30.33
N LEU A 173 -6.46 -13.02 -31.26
CA LEU A 173 -5.59 -11.84 -31.20
C LEU A 173 -5.93 -10.94 -30.02
N VAL A 174 -7.20 -10.59 -29.80
CA VAL A 174 -7.63 -9.78 -28.63
C VAL A 174 -7.49 -10.57 -27.32
N SER A 175 -7.79 -11.88 -27.34
CA SER A 175 -7.54 -12.73 -26.17
C SER A 175 -6.04 -12.91 -25.90
N ASN A 176 -5.22 -12.86 -26.95
CA ASN A 176 -3.77 -12.96 -26.88
C ASN A 176 -3.20 -11.67 -26.32
N SER A 177 -3.64 -10.48 -26.75
CA SER A 177 -3.13 -9.21 -26.19
C SER A 177 -3.34 -9.12 -24.68
N LYS A 178 -4.51 -9.54 -24.17
CA LYS A 178 -4.75 -9.63 -22.72
C LYS A 178 -3.87 -10.68 -22.04
N LYS A 179 -3.65 -11.84 -22.67
CA LYS A 179 -2.75 -12.88 -22.14
C LYS A 179 -1.30 -12.41 -22.12
N ILE A 180 -0.84 -11.73 -23.16
CA ILE A 180 0.51 -11.18 -23.28
C ILE A 180 0.71 -10.10 -22.22
N PHE A 181 -0.27 -9.19 -22.05
CA PHE A 181 -0.22 -8.19 -21.00
C PHE A 181 -0.17 -8.83 -19.60
N SER A 182 -0.94 -9.88 -19.35
CA SER A 182 -0.86 -10.64 -18.09
C SER A 182 0.51 -11.32 -17.92
N LYS A 183 1.11 -11.86 -18.99
CA LYS A 183 2.49 -12.39 -18.95
C LYS A 183 3.51 -11.30 -18.65
N PHE A 184 3.35 -10.12 -19.23
CA PHE A 184 4.14 -8.94 -18.94
C PHE A 184 4.03 -8.55 -17.46
N GLU A 185 2.81 -8.44 -16.91
CA GLU A 185 2.59 -8.13 -15.49
C GLU A 185 3.22 -9.20 -14.58
N ASN A 186 3.06 -10.48 -14.90
CA ASN A 186 3.66 -11.57 -14.14
C ASN A 186 5.19 -11.51 -14.19
N SER A 187 5.78 -11.25 -15.36
CA SER A 187 7.23 -11.11 -15.52
C SER A 187 7.77 -9.90 -14.76
N LEU A 188 6.98 -8.82 -14.68
CA LEU A 188 7.33 -7.62 -13.91
C LEU A 188 7.36 -7.92 -12.42
N LEU A 189 6.40 -8.70 -11.94
CA LEU A 189 6.34 -9.17 -10.55
C LEU A 189 7.48 -10.14 -10.21
N GLU A 190 7.90 -10.96 -11.17
CA GLU A 190 9.05 -11.87 -11.08
C GLU A 190 10.40 -11.13 -11.18
N ARG A 191 10.40 -9.87 -11.60
CA ARG A 191 11.61 -9.07 -11.91
C ARG A 191 12.50 -9.71 -12.97
N SER A 192 11.92 -10.37 -13.96
CA SER A 192 12.66 -10.91 -15.11
C SER A 192 12.77 -9.86 -16.22
N PHE A 193 13.86 -9.08 -16.22
CA PHE A 193 14.04 -7.95 -17.14
C PHE A 193 13.81 -8.34 -18.62
N ASP A 194 14.42 -9.42 -19.08
CA ASP A 194 14.36 -9.86 -20.48
C ASP A 194 12.92 -10.20 -20.90
N ASN A 195 12.24 -11.03 -20.10
CA ASN A 195 10.82 -11.38 -20.34
C ASN A 195 9.89 -10.16 -20.28
N VAL A 196 10.13 -9.22 -19.36
CA VAL A 196 9.35 -7.98 -19.25
C VAL A 196 9.48 -7.16 -20.52
N GLN A 197 10.71 -6.98 -21.00
CA GLN A 197 10.97 -6.24 -22.22
C GLN A 197 10.36 -6.96 -23.44
N GLU A 198 10.56 -8.27 -23.58
CA GLU A 198 10.02 -9.08 -24.68
C GLU A 198 8.49 -9.01 -24.74
N TYR A 199 7.80 -9.26 -23.61
CA TYR A 199 6.33 -9.21 -23.59
C TYR A 199 5.77 -7.81 -23.74
N LEU A 200 6.50 -6.78 -23.32
CA LEU A 200 6.11 -5.39 -23.57
C LEU A 200 6.16 -5.08 -25.07
N HIS A 201 7.26 -5.40 -25.74
CA HIS A 201 7.38 -5.23 -27.19
C HIS A 201 6.28 -6.00 -27.91
N TYR A 202 6.12 -7.29 -27.60
CA TYR A 202 5.08 -8.10 -28.21
C TYR A 202 3.66 -7.56 -27.94
N TYR A 203 3.40 -6.99 -26.76
CA TYR A 203 2.11 -6.35 -26.47
C TYR A 203 1.89 -5.11 -27.34
N PHE A 204 2.88 -4.23 -27.44
CA PHE A 204 2.73 -2.98 -28.18
C PHE A 204 2.76 -3.20 -29.69
N ASP A 205 3.65 -4.05 -30.21
CA ASP A 205 3.76 -4.41 -31.64
C ASP A 205 2.44 -4.93 -32.21
N ASN A 206 1.72 -5.75 -31.42
CA ASN A 206 0.41 -6.27 -31.80
C ASN A 206 -0.75 -5.26 -31.64
N ASN A 207 -0.50 -4.11 -31.02
CA ASN A 207 -1.50 -3.06 -30.76
C ASN A 207 -1.20 -1.71 -31.45
N ILE A 208 -0.11 -1.60 -32.25
CA ILE A 208 0.37 -0.34 -32.87
C ILE A 208 -0.67 0.32 -33.80
N SER A 209 -1.70 -0.41 -34.24
CA SER A 209 -2.74 0.13 -35.13
C SER A 209 -3.47 1.37 -34.58
N LYS A 210 -3.36 1.65 -33.28
CA LYS A 210 -3.83 2.90 -32.66
C LYS A 210 -2.63 3.80 -32.39
N GLN A 211 -2.54 4.94 -33.07
CA GLN A 211 -1.47 5.94 -32.86
C GLN A 211 -1.26 6.26 -31.36
N THR A 212 -2.33 6.34 -30.57
CA THR A 212 -2.28 6.58 -29.12
C THR A 212 -1.51 5.52 -28.31
N THR A 213 -1.25 4.33 -28.86
CA THR A 213 -0.52 3.28 -28.13
C THR A 213 0.98 3.51 -28.09
N LEU A 214 1.55 4.26 -29.04
CA LEU A 214 3.00 4.43 -29.16
C LEU A 214 3.59 5.31 -28.04
N SER A 215 2.86 6.37 -27.64
CA SER A 215 3.26 7.26 -26.54
C SER A 215 3.30 6.50 -25.21
N PHE A 216 2.30 5.64 -24.95
CA PHE A 216 2.27 4.76 -23.77
C PHE A 216 3.27 3.60 -23.87
N ALA A 217 3.59 3.10 -25.06
CA ALA A 217 4.62 2.08 -25.26
C ALA A 217 5.99 2.57 -24.77
N THR A 218 6.40 3.72 -25.30
CA THR A 218 7.66 4.37 -24.94
C THR A 218 7.69 4.81 -23.47
N LEU A 219 6.56 5.28 -22.92
CA LEU A 219 6.45 5.61 -21.50
C LEU A 219 6.62 4.39 -20.60
N ASN A 220 5.96 3.27 -20.92
CA ASN A 220 6.06 2.04 -20.14
C ASN A 220 7.47 1.44 -20.24
N LEU A 221 8.09 1.51 -21.42
CA LEU A 221 9.48 1.11 -21.60
C LEU A 221 10.43 1.95 -20.73
N ALA A 222 10.24 3.27 -20.70
CA ALA A 222 10.99 4.17 -19.81
C ALA A 222 10.80 3.77 -18.33
N ARG A 223 9.56 3.52 -17.92
CA ARG A 223 9.23 3.08 -16.56
C ARG A 223 9.95 1.78 -16.19
N ILE A 224 9.94 0.78 -17.07
CA ILE A 224 10.61 -0.50 -16.86
C ILE A 224 12.12 -0.29 -16.70
N TYR A 225 12.76 0.44 -17.61
CA TYR A 225 14.18 0.75 -17.47
C TYR A 225 14.50 1.42 -16.13
N LEU A 226 13.65 2.35 -15.66
CA LEU A 226 13.81 2.99 -14.36
C LEU A 226 13.61 2.03 -13.18
N GLU A 227 12.61 1.15 -13.25
CA GLU A 227 12.32 0.13 -12.22
C GLU A 227 13.47 -0.88 -12.10
N PHE A 228 14.18 -1.18 -13.19
CA PHE A 228 15.38 -2.02 -13.21
C PHE A 228 16.70 -1.25 -12.95
N GLY A 229 16.63 0.06 -12.71
CA GLY A 229 17.80 0.90 -12.40
C GLY A 229 18.63 1.32 -13.61
N CYS A 230 18.18 1.09 -14.83
CA CYS A 230 18.79 1.54 -16.07
C CYS A 230 18.45 3.02 -16.35
N VAL A 231 18.93 3.94 -15.50
CA VAL A 231 18.51 5.35 -15.48
C VAL A 231 18.76 6.08 -16.80
N SER A 232 19.89 5.82 -17.47
CA SER A 232 20.25 6.43 -18.75
C SER A 232 19.27 6.05 -19.87
N LEU A 233 19.03 4.75 -20.06
CA LEU A 233 18.07 4.22 -21.03
C LEU A 233 16.64 4.66 -20.70
N GLY A 234 16.27 4.65 -19.41
CA GLY A 234 14.98 5.13 -18.95
C GLY A 234 14.77 6.61 -19.27
N MET A 235 15.80 7.44 -19.14
CA MET A 235 15.73 8.86 -19.51
C MET A 235 15.58 9.04 -21.04
N GLN A 236 16.32 8.27 -21.85
CA GLN A 236 16.22 8.32 -23.31
C GLN A 236 14.81 7.92 -23.78
N ALA A 237 14.30 6.79 -23.30
CA ALA A 237 12.95 6.33 -23.60
C ALA A 237 11.87 7.33 -23.14
N LEU A 238 12.09 8.00 -22.00
CA LEU A 238 11.17 9.02 -21.49
C LEU A 238 11.17 10.30 -22.36
N GLN A 239 12.34 10.72 -22.83
CA GLN A 239 12.45 11.85 -23.76
C GLN A 239 11.74 11.54 -25.08
N GLU A 240 11.87 10.31 -25.57
CA GLU A 240 11.16 9.87 -26.77
C GLU A 240 9.65 9.83 -26.54
N SER A 241 9.20 9.33 -25.39
CA SER A 241 7.79 9.34 -25.01
C SER A 241 7.20 10.75 -24.96
N LEU A 242 7.94 11.73 -24.44
CA LEU A 242 7.54 13.15 -24.46
C LEU A 242 7.38 13.67 -25.88
N LYS A 243 8.33 13.39 -26.78
CA LYS A 243 8.25 13.82 -28.20
C LYS A 243 7.04 13.21 -28.90
N VAL A 244 6.82 11.90 -28.72
CA VAL A 244 5.70 11.17 -29.32
C VAL A 244 4.36 11.68 -28.77
N ALA A 245 4.25 11.88 -27.47
CA ALA A 245 3.02 12.43 -26.86
C ALA A 245 2.72 13.85 -27.37
N GLN A 246 3.76 14.68 -27.59
CA GLN A 246 3.61 16.02 -28.15
C GLN A 246 3.18 15.98 -29.62
N SER A 247 3.83 15.16 -30.46
CA SER A 247 3.49 15.07 -31.89
C SER A 247 2.08 14.53 -32.13
N GLN A 248 1.66 13.58 -31.29
CA GLN A 248 0.31 12.99 -31.32
C GLN A 248 -0.75 13.85 -30.63
N LYS A 249 -0.36 14.94 -29.96
CA LYS A 249 -1.24 15.77 -29.13
C LYS A 249 -2.02 14.95 -28.10
N ASP A 250 -1.40 13.94 -27.49
CA ASP A 250 -1.99 13.13 -26.41
C ASP A 250 -1.68 13.76 -25.05
N PRO A 251 -2.62 14.52 -24.45
CA PRO A 251 -2.35 15.21 -23.20
C PRO A 251 -2.10 14.25 -22.03
N LYS A 252 -2.72 13.06 -22.03
CA LYS A 252 -2.59 12.10 -20.92
C LYS A 252 -1.19 11.52 -20.86
N ALA A 253 -0.71 11.02 -22.00
CA ALA A 253 0.65 10.50 -22.10
C ALA A 253 1.69 11.59 -21.82
N LEU A 254 1.43 12.83 -22.27
CA LEU A 254 2.30 13.97 -21.99
C LEU A 254 2.40 14.28 -20.50
N ILE A 255 1.27 14.38 -19.79
CA ILE A 255 1.25 14.68 -18.35
C ILE A 255 1.94 13.55 -17.56
N GLN A 256 1.69 12.28 -17.88
CA GLN A 256 2.34 11.15 -17.21
C GLN A 256 3.85 11.12 -17.45
N SER A 257 4.28 11.43 -18.67
CA SER A 257 5.71 11.52 -19.01
C SER A 257 6.40 12.67 -18.28
N LEU A 258 5.75 13.84 -18.20
CA LEU A 258 6.27 14.97 -17.40
C LEU A 258 6.33 14.62 -15.91
N LEU A 259 5.35 13.88 -15.38
CA LEU A 259 5.35 13.44 -13.98
C LEU A 259 6.50 12.46 -13.70
N MET A 260 6.77 11.53 -14.62
CA MET A 260 7.94 10.64 -14.55
C MET A 260 9.25 11.43 -14.63
N LEU A 261 9.32 12.44 -15.50
CA LEU A 261 10.51 13.29 -15.64
C LEU A 261 10.77 14.06 -14.35
N ALA A 262 9.74 14.65 -13.75
CA ALA A 262 9.82 15.31 -12.46
C ALA A 262 10.27 14.37 -11.35
N HIS A 263 9.80 13.10 -11.38
CA HIS A 263 10.25 12.08 -10.45
C HIS A 263 11.76 11.84 -10.59
N ILE A 264 12.25 11.60 -11.82
CA ILE A 264 13.69 11.40 -12.05
C ILE A 264 14.49 12.64 -11.68
N GLN A 265 14.03 13.84 -12.02
CA GLN A 265 14.69 15.10 -11.64
C GLN A 265 14.76 15.27 -10.11
N THR A 266 13.71 14.86 -9.39
CA THR A 266 13.71 14.85 -7.91
C THR A 266 14.74 13.86 -7.38
N GLU A 267 14.82 12.66 -7.95
CA GLU A 267 15.83 11.65 -7.59
C GLU A 267 17.25 12.13 -7.96
N GLN A 268 17.43 12.87 -9.05
CA GLN A 268 18.68 13.50 -9.47
C GLN A 268 18.99 14.83 -8.75
N ARG A 269 18.18 15.24 -7.76
CA ARG A 269 18.34 16.47 -6.97
C ARG A 269 18.24 17.78 -7.77
N GLN A 270 17.71 17.72 -8.98
CA GLN A 270 17.42 18.90 -9.78
C GLN A 270 16.09 19.51 -9.32
N PHE A 271 15.95 19.84 -8.03
CA PHE A 271 14.67 20.17 -7.41
C PHE A 271 13.97 21.39 -8.02
N GLN A 272 14.74 22.39 -8.44
CA GLN A 272 14.19 23.55 -9.15
C GLN A 272 13.55 23.14 -10.48
N ARG A 273 14.23 22.29 -11.26
CA ARG A 273 13.70 21.73 -12.50
C ARG A 273 12.50 20.82 -12.25
N ALA A 274 12.60 19.93 -11.25
CA ALA A 274 11.50 19.05 -10.85
C ALA A 274 10.25 19.86 -10.48
N LYS A 275 10.42 20.95 -9.71
CA LYS A 275 9.33 21.85 -9.34
C LYS A 275 8.70 22.51 -10.57
N GLN A 276 9.50 23.07 -11.48
CA GLN A 276 9.00 23.65 -12.73
C GLN A 276 8.25 22.62 -13.58
N THR A 277 8.79 21.40 -13.69
CA THR A 277 8.15 20.30 -14.42
C THR A 277 6.81 19.91 -13.78
N LEU A 278 6.72 19.85 -12.44
CA LEU A 278 5.47 19.55 -11.73
C LEU A 278 4.44 20.68 -11.85
N GLU A 279 4.87 21.93 -11.85
CA GLU A 279 3.98 23.07 -12.09
C GLU A 279 3.38 22.98 -13.50
N ARG A 280 4.19 22.64 -14.52
CA ARG A 280 3.69 22.35 -15.87
C ARG A 280 2.72 21.16 -15.89
N CYS A 281 3.00 20.08 -15.15
CA CYS A 281 2.08 18.94 -15.03
C CYS A 281 0.73 19.36 -14.47
N LEU A 282 0.73 20.17 -13.40
CA LEU A 282 -0.50 20.63 -12.75
C LEU A 282 -1.33 21.51 -13.67
N THR A 283 -0.71 22.48 -14.35
CA THR A 283 -1.40 23.33 -15.31
C THR A 283 -2.03 22.51 -16.42
N ARG A 284 -1.29 21.56 -17.01
CA ARG A 284 -1.80 20.68 -18.08
C ARG A 284 -2.90 19.73 -17.60
N ALA A 285 -2.77 19.14 -16.41
CA ALA A 285 -3.81 18.27 -15.86
C ALA A 285 -5.13 19.01 -15.63
N ARG A 286 -5.07 20.29 -15.22
CA ARG A 286 -6.25 21.15 -15.10
C ARG A 286 -6.85 21.51 -16.44
N GLU A 287 -6.03 21.94 -17.39
CA GLU A 287 -6.48 22.27 -18.76
C GLU A 287 -7.20 21.09 -19.42
N CYS A 288 -6.74 19.86 -19.15
CA CYS A 288 -7.31 18.65 -19.71
C CYS A 288 -8.42 18.01 -18.85
N ASN A 289 -8.80 18.63 -17.72
CA ASN A 289 -9.77 18.09 -16.76
C ASN A 289 -9.45 16.64 -16.32
N GLU A 290 -8.18 16.36 -16.02
CA GLU A 290 -7.70 15.05 -15.56
C GLU A 290 -7.38 15.08 -14.05
N PRO A 291 -8.40 14.96 -13.17
CA PRO A 291 -8.23 15.14 -11.72
C PRO A 291 -7.31 14.09 -11.09
N GLU A 292 -7.23 12.88 -11.66
CA GLU A 292 -6.33 11.83 -11.15
C GLU A 292 -4.86 12.24 -11.32
N LEU A 293 -4.54 12.79 -12.49
CA LEU A 293 -3.18 13.24 -12.81
C LEU A 293 -2.83 14.53 -12.07
N GLU A 294 -3.81 15.43 -11.86
CA GLU A 294 -3.64 16.59 -10.99
C GLU A 294 -3.31 16.14 -9.56
N GLN A 295 -4.06 15.18 -9.01
CA GLN A 295 -3.81 14.65 -7.67
C GLN A 295 -2.42 14.02 -7.57
N LEU A 296 -2.01 13.21 -8.55
CA LEU A 296 -0.67 12.61 -8.58
C LEU A 296 0.43 13.66 -8.68
N ALA A 297 0.24 14.71 -9.48
CA ALA A 297 1.19 15.82 -9.58
C ALA A 297 1.28 16.62 -8.26
N LEU A 298 0.16 16.84 -7.56
CA LEU A 298 0.15 17.46 -6.22
C LEU A 298 0.91 16.61 -5.20
N LEU A 299 0.72 15.29 -5.22
CA LEU A 299 1.42 14.36 -4.34
C LEU A 299 2.91 14.29 -4.63
N ALA A 300 3.29 14.21 -5.91
CA ALA A 300 4.69 14.27 -6.33
C ALA A 300 5.32 15.60 -5.89
N SER A 301 4.59 16.70 -6.03
CA SER A 301 5.02 18.03 -5.59
C SER A 301 5.25 18.12 -4.08
N ALA A 302 4.29 17.63 -3.27
CA ALA A 302 4.45 17.55 -1.82
C ALA A 302 5.66 16.69 -1.43
N ARG A 303 5.86 15.53 -2.10
CA ARG A 303 7.03 14.67 -1.89
C ARG A 303 8.33 15.40 -2.25
N THR A 304 8.39 16.07 -3.38
CA THR A 304 9.59 16.83 -3.82
C THR A 304 9.91 17.95 -2.84
N GLU A 305 8.91 18.66 -2.30
CA GLU A 305 9.13 19.69 -1.27
C GLU A 305 9.61 19.11 0.06
N LEU A 306 9.06 17.96 0.48
CA LEU A 306 9.56 17.24 1.65
C LEU A 306 11.03 16.84 1.48
N ILE A 307 11.42 16.37 0.29
CA ILE A 307 12.82 16.02 -0.02
C ILE A 307 13.70 17.27 -0.15
N LEU A 308 13.22 18.36 -0.75
CA LEU A 308 13.95 19.62 -0.90
C LEU A 308 14.27 20.27 0.45
N ASN A 309 13.31 20.21 1.38
CA ASN A 309 13.55 20.65 2.76
C ASN A 309 14.68 19.87 3.41
N ASN A 310 14.91 18.63 2.96
CA ASN A 310 16.06 17.88 3.37
C ASN A 310 17.35 18.38 2.68
N SER A 311 17.38 18.67 1.38
CA SER A 311 18.66 18.88 0.68
C SER A 311 19.38 20.21 0.93
N ASN A 312 18.68 21.32 1.15
CA ASN A 312 19.26 22.67 1.06
C ASN A 312 20.21 23.08 2.20
N SER A 313 20.54 22.19 3.14
CA SER A 313 21.36 22.53 4.33
C SER A 313 22.87 22.38 4.16
N SER A 314 23.37 21.84 3.04
CA SER A 314 24.76 21.39 2.93
C SER A 314 25.74 22.36 2.24
N ASP A 315 25.29 23.48 1.67
CA ASP A 315 26.18 24.49 1.09
C ASP A 315 26.30 25.71 2.01
N PRO A 316 27.27 25.74 2.96
CA PRO A 316 27.51 26.90 3.81
C PRO A 316 27.97 28.15 3.05
N ASN A 317 28.35 28.01 1.76
CA ASN A 317 28.84 29.11 0.92
C ASN A 317 27.76 29.79 0.07
N SER A 318 26.49 29.37 0.10
CA SER A 318 25.43 29.97 -0.74
C SER A 318 24.81 31.25 -0.15
N ASN A 319 25.49 31.95 0.77
CA ASN A 319 25.02 33.19 1.39
C ASN A 319 24.96 34.41 0.44
N SER A 320 25.17 34.22 -0.86
CA SER A 320 25.10 35.27 -1.89
C SER A 320 23.78 35.33 -2.67
N ILE A 321 22.75 34.58 -2.30
CA ILE A 321 21.45 34.70 -2.98
C ILE A 321 20.72 35.95 -2.49
N SER A 322 20.69 36.91 -3.41
CA SER A 322 20.21 38.29 -3.32
C SER A 322 18.89 38.50 -2.59
N THR A 323 18.89 39.55 -1.77
CA THR A 323 17.73 40.20 -1.14
C THR A 323 16.80 40.91 -2.15
N HIS A 324 16.95 40.71 -3.46
CA HIS A 324 16.27 41.49 -4.49
C HIS A 324 14.94 40.95 -5.03
N ASN A 325 14.50 39.74 -4.65
CA ASN A 325 13.18 39.22 -5.04
C ASN A 325 12.15 39.24 -3.90
N ARG A 326 12.11 40.33 -3.12
CA ARG A 326 11.07 40.57 -2.09
C ARG A 326 9.86 41.39 -2.58
N GLY A 327 9.83 41.80 -3.84
CA GLY A 327 8.70 42.51 -4.44
C GLY A 327 7.71 41.54 -5.11
N HIS A 328 6.41 41.75 -4.90
CA HIS A 328 5.28 41.08 -5.58
C HIS A 328 4.94 39.64 -5.16
N LEU A 329 4.61 39.46 -3.87
CA LEU A 329 3.56 38.50 -3.49
C LEU A 329 2.43 39.30 -2.84
N ASN A 330 1.33 39.47 -3.59
CA ASN A 330 0.14 40.23 -3.21
C ASN A 330 -0.30 39.92 -1.78
N LYS A 331 -0.26 40.94 -0.92
CA LYS A 331 -0.73 40.90 0.47
C LYS A 331 -2.26 40.80 0.58
N SER A 332 -3.02 41.06 -0.48
CA SER A 332 -4.49 41.17 -0.41
C SER A 332 -5.28 39.84 -0.38
N ASN A 333 -4.66 38.68 -0.62
CA ASN A 333 -5.37 37.38 -0.63
C ASN A 333 -4.98 36.42 0.50
N LYS A 334 -4.14 36.85 1.46
CA LYS A 334 -3.68 35.98 2.56
C LYS A 334 -4.51 36.10 3.84
N GLU A 335 -5.20 37.21 4.06
CA GLU A 335 -5.97 37.44 5.29
C GLU A 335 -7.37 36.78 5.23
N SER A 336 -8.03 36.76 4.06
CA SER A 336 -9.38 36.20 3.93
C SER A 336 -9.49 34.67 4.01
N ASN A 337 -8.39 33.94 3.75
CA ASN A 337 -8.37 32.47 3.85
C ASN A 337 -7.83 31.95 5.19
N LEU A 338 -7.20 32.79 6.01
CA LEU A 338 -6.72 32.39 7.34
C LEU A 338 -7.83 32.45 8.39
N GLU A 339 -8.77 33.40 8.28
CA GLU A 339 -9.88 33.56 9.23
C GLU A 339 -10.92 32.44 9.13
N LYS A 340 -11.10 31.82 7.95
CA LYS A 340 -12.07 30.74 7.76
C LYS A 340 -11.66 29.38 8.36
N TYR A 341 -10.42 29.23 8.80
CA TYR A 341 -9.90 27.99 9.43
C TYR A 341 -9.68 28.13 10.95
N GLN A 342 -10.04 29.26 11.57
CA GLN A 342 -9.92 29.48 13.02
C GLN A 342 -11.14 29.05 13.84
N LEU A 343 -12.25 28.66 13.19
CA LEU A 343 -13.41 28.06 13.85
C LEU A 343 -13.21 26.54 13.98
N ASP A 344 -12.40 26.14 14.98
CA ASP A 344 -12.60 24.93 15.83
C ASP A 344 -11.42 24.58 16.75
N GLN A 345 -10.40 25.44 16.89
CA GLN A 345 -9.29 25.18 17.82
C GLN A 345 -9.48 25.89 19.18
N LYS A 346 -10.46 25.43 19.97
CA LYS A 346 -10.49 25.71 21.42
C LYS A 346 -9.46 24.82 22.15
N SER A 347 -8.18 25.12 22.00
CA SER A 347 -7.15 24.86 23.03
C SER A 347 -5.90 25.70 22.76
N ASN A 348 -5.84 26.86 23.41
CA ASN A 348 -4.68 27.75 23.36
C ASN A 348 -3.48 27.11 24.09
N GLN A 349 -2.58 26.51 23.33
CA GLN A 349 -1.15 26.49 23.62
C GLN A 349 -0.42 27.00 22.40
N ILE A 350 -0.12 28.30 22.39
CA ILE A 350 0.74 28.92 21.39
C ILE A 350 2.14 28.35 21.60
N ILE A 351 2.50 27.36 20.79
CA ILE A 351 3.88 26.92 20.65
C ILE A 351 4.60 28.06 19.94
N GLU A 352 5.49 28.77 20.63
CA GLU A 352 6.42 29.70 19.97
C GLU A 352 7.17 28.95 18.87
N LEU A 353 6.82 29.25 17.61
CA LEU A 353 7.45 28.69 16.44
C LEU A 353 8.86 29.31 16.32
N PRO A 354 9.92 28.50 16.17
CA PRO A 354 11.28 29.03 16.03
C PRO A 354 11.39 29.92 14.79
N GLN A 355 12.26 30.94 14.86
CA GLN A 355 12.48 31.98 13.82
C GLN A 355 12.92 31.45 12.43
N ASN A 356 13.12 30.14 12.25
CA ASN A 356 13.33 29.50 10.94
C ASN A 356 12.01 29.34 10.17
N TYR A 357 11.35 30.47 9.89
CA TYR A 357 10.04 30.55 9.25
C TYR A 357 10.00 29.83 7.88
N PHE A 358 11.10 29.86 7.13
CA PHE A 358 11.16 29.29 5.78
C PHE A 358 11.01 27.77 5.69
N SER A 359 11.64 27.00 6.59
CA SER A 359 11.57 25.53 6.55
C SER A 359 10.18 25.03 6.95
N ILE A 360 9.59 25.65 7.96
CA ILE A 360 8.23 25.37 8.44
C ILE A 360 7.21 25.75 7.35
N GLN A 361 7.40 26.89 6.69
CA GLN A 361 6.52 27.32 5.60
C GLN A 361 6.52 26.33 4.42
N ARG A 362 7.69 25.78 4.05
CA ARG A 362 7.75 24.75 2.98
C ARG A 362 7.11 23.43 3.39
N LEU A 363 7.29 23.00 4.65
CA LEU A 363 6.58 21.84 5.19
C LEU A 363 5.07 22.06 5.19
N TRP A 364 4.63 23.28 5.50
CA TRP A 364 3.23 23.67 5.46
C TRP A 364 2.68 23.70 4.03
N GLN A 365 3.45 24.18 3.05
CA GLN A 365 3.10 24.10 1.62
C GLN A 365 2.95 22.66 1.14
N ALA A 366 3.85 21.77 1.55
CA ALA A 366 3.74 20.35 1.25
C ALA A 366 2.48 19.73 1.87
N LEU A 367 2.15 20.11 3.12
CA LEU A 367 0.91 19.69 3.80
C LEU A 367 -0.35 20.26 3.14
N GLU A 368 -0.31 21.51 2.68
CA GLU A 368 -1.43 22.16 1.97
C GLU A 368 -1.69 21.46 0.63
N ARG A 369 -0.62 21.18 -0.14
CA ARG A 369 -0.70 20.40 -1.38
C ARG A 369 -1.22 18.98 -1.13
N TYR A 370 -0.78 18.35 -0.05
CA TYR A 370 -1.32 17.09 0.42
C TYR A 370 -2.82 17.20 0.72
N TYR A 371 -3.26 18.21 1.49
CA TYR A 371 -4.66 18.38 1.86
C TYR A 371 -5.55 18.61 0.64
N LYS A 372 -5.10 19.45 -0.31
CA LYS A 372 -5.74 19.62 -1.62
C LYS A 372 -5.84 18.30 -2.37
N SER A 373 -4.77 17.49 -2.41
CA SER A 373 -4.81 16.16 -3.04
C SER A 373 -5.86 15.24 -2.39
N VAL A 374 -6.04 15.30 -1.07
CA VAL A 374 -7.05 14.52 -0.34
C VAL A 374 -8.46 15.04 -0.64
N GLN A 375 -8.66 16.34 -0.79
CA GLN A 375 -9.96 16.91 -1.18
C GLN A 375 -10.38 16.43 -2.58
N PHE A 376 -9.46 16.47 -3.56
CA PHE A 376 -9.73 15.94 -4.91
C PHE A 376 -10.06 14.46 -4.89
N SER A 377 -9.42 13.69 -4.02
CA SER A 377 -9.56 12.24 -3.97
C SER A 377 -10.97 11.75 -3.59
N ASN A 378 -11.84 12.60 -3.04
CA ASN A 378 -13.25 12.25 -2.82
C ASN A 378 -13.96 11.91 -4.15
N SER A 379 -13.40 12.35 -5.28
CA SER A 379 -13.78 11.89 -6.63
C SER A 379 -13.22 10.49 -6.93
N GLN A 380 -13.97 9.45 -6.56
CA GLN A 380 -13.90 8.04 -7.01
C GLN A 380 -12.57 7.23 -6.93
N ILE A 381 -11.39 7.82 -6.82
CA ILE A 381 -10.09 7.14 -7.03
C ILE A 381 -9.45 6.73 -5.70
N GLN A 382 -9.78 5.52 -5.28
CA GLN A 382 -9.38 5.01 -3.96
C GLN A 382 -7.88 4.70 -3.82
N SER A 383 -7.15 4.45 -4.91
CA SER A 383 -5.70 4.15 -4.85
C SER A 383 -4.89 5.36 -4.41
N ASN A 384 -5.14 6.52 -5.04
CA ASN A 384 -4.38 7.74 -4.76
C ASN A 384 -4.65 8.27 -3.34
N GLN A 385 -5.84 8.02 -2.78
CA GLN A 385 -6.16 8.33 -1.37
C GLN A 385 -5.16 7.70 -0.40
N VAL A 386 -4.88 6.41 -0.58
CA VAL A 386 -3.98 5.67 0.32
C VAL A 386 -2.57 6.24 0.24
N SER A 387 -2.08 6.49 -0.98
CA SER A 387 -0.78 7.12 -1.22
C SER A 387 -0.72 8.52 -0.61
N SER A 388 -1.78 9.33 -0.73
CA SER A 388 -1.89 10.59 -0.02
C SER A 388 -1.68 10.40 1.48
N PHE A 389 -2.48 9.56 2.14
CA PHE A 389 -2.38 9.37 3.59
C PHE A 389 -1.01 8.88 4.04
N LEU A 390 -0.33 8.07 3.23
CA LEU A 390 1.04 7.63 3.52
C LEU A 390 2.06 8.75 3.41
N VAL A 391 1.96 9.61 2.40
CA VAL A 391 2.79 10.81 2.28
C VAL A 391 2.52 11.75 3.46
N GLY A 392 1.26 11.95 3.83
CA GLY A 392 0.87 12.70 5.03
C GLY A 392 1.47 12.10 6.30
N ALA A 393 1.39 10.78 6.49
CA ALA A 393 2.00 10.09 7.62
C ALA A 393 3.53 10.29 7.68
N ALA A 394 4.20 10.22 6.53
CA ALA A 394 5.64 10.48 6.45
C ALA A 394 5.97 11.93 6.82
N ALA A 395 5.22 12.91 6.31
CA ALA A 395 5.38 14.32 6.66
C ALA A 395 5.20 14.57 8.16
N TRP A 396 4.13 14.02 8.75
CA TRP A 396 3.87 14.13 10.19
C TRP A 396 4.95 13.47 11.05
N LYS A 397 5.51 12.34 10.59
CA LYS A 397 6.65 11.69 11.23
C LYS A 397 7.87 12.61 11.25
N MET A 398 8.19 13.26 10.13
CA MET A 398 9.32 14.20 10.05
C MET A 398 9.13 15.39 10.99
N LEU A 399 7.90 15.92 11.04
CA LEU A 399 7.49 16.98 11.96
C LEU A 399 7.40 16.53 13.44
N GLY A 400 7.69 15.26 13.76
CA GLY A 400 7.59 14.73 15.11
C GLY A 400 6.15 14.63 15.65
N ASN A 401 5.13 14.91 14.84
CA ASN A 401 3.73 14.84 15.22
C ASN A 401 3.18 13.42 15.01
N ILE A 402 3.59 12.54 15.93
CA ILE A 402 3.35 11.11 15.84
C ILE A 402 1.84 10.75 16.03
N SER A 403 1.04 11.58 16.70
CA SER A 403 -0.42 11.35 16.79
C SER A 403 -1.11 11.55 15.44
N LEU A 404 -0.78 12.62 14.71
CA LEU A 404 -1.30 12.84 13.35
C LEU A 404 -0.76 11.83 12.34
N GLN A 405 0.50 11.38 12.53
CA GLN A 405 1.03 10.24 11.78
C GLN A 405 0.16 9.00 11.99
N GLN A 406 -0.15 8.65 13.24
CA GLN A 406 -1.00 7.50 13.56
C GLN A 406 -2.38 7.63 12.93
N LEU A 407 -3.01 8.82 13.03
CA LEU A 407 -4.31 9.09 12.44
C LEU A 407 -4.29 8.87 10.92
N SER A 408 -3.28 9.43 10.24
CA SER A 408 -3.10 9.27 8.79
C SER A 408 -2.91 7.81 8.40
N LEU A 409 -2.12 7.05 9.16
CA LEU A 409 -1.95 5.60 8.94
C LEU A 409 -3.24 4.81 9.17
N SER A 410 -4.02 5.13 10.21
CA SER A 410 -5.32 4.48 10.43
C SER A 410 -6.30 4.80 9.32
N SER A 411 -6.36 6.04 8.84
CA SER A 411 -7.22 6.44 7.72
C SER A 411 -6.82 5.73 6.43
N ALA A 412 -5.51 5.57 6.15
CA ALA A 412 -5.03 4.78 5.02
C ALA A 412 -5.53 3.34 5.08
N LEU A 413 -5.39 2.69 6.24
CA LEU A 413 -5.86 1.31 6.47
C LEU A 413 -7.38 1.18 6.38
N GLU A 414 -8.12 2.18 6.86
CA GLU A 414 -9.57 2.19 6.79
C GLU A 414 -10.05 2.27 5.33
N ARG A 415 -9.46 3.16 4.52
CA ARG A 415 -9.79 3.29 3.08
C ARG A 415 -9.49 2.01 2.31
N ILE A 416 -8.34 1.42 2.58
CA ILE A 416 -7.96 0.08 2.12
C ILE A 416 -9.06 -0.95 2.42
N ASN A 417 -9.57 -0.95 3.66
CA ASN A 417 -10.58 -1.90 4.09
C ASN A 417 -11.96 -1.59 3.49
N GLN A 418 -12.31 -0.32 3.30
CA GLN A 418 -13.52 0.11 2.60
C GLN A 418 -13.51 -0.36 1.14
N LYS A 419 -12.36 -0.29 0.44
CA LYS A 419 -12.19 -0.84 -0.91
C LYS A 419 -12.47 -2.34 -0.96
N LYS A 420 -11.94 -3.09 0.02
CA LYS A 420 -12.21 -4.53 0.17
C LYS A 420 -13.70 -4.81 0.43
N LYS A 421 -14.35 -4.04 1.31
CA LYS A 421 -15.79 -4.16 1.59
C LYS A 421 -16.63 -3.89 0.33
N LYS A 422 -16.36 -2.81 -0.42
CA LYS A 422 -17.09 -2.47 -1.66
C LYS A 422 -16.93 -3.54 -2.75
N LYS A 423 -15.72 -4.06 -2.95
CA LYS A 423 -15.50 -5.18 -3.89
C LYS A 423 -16.31 -6.41 -3.48
N ASN A 424 -16.27 -6.79 -2.20
CA ASN A 424 -17.05 -7.92 -1.69
C ASN A 424 -18.57 -7.71 -1.81
N ALA A 425 -19.06 -6.49 -1.62
CA ALA A 425 -20.46 -6.14 -1.80
C ALA A 425 -20.89 -6.24 -3.27
N ASN A 426 -20.12 -5.68 -4.21
CA ASN A 426 -20.40 -5.76 -5.65
C ASN A 426 -20.42 -7.22 -6.15
N PHE A 427 -19.56 -8.09 -5.63
CA PHE A 427 -19.59 -9.52 -5.94
C PHE A 427 -20.75 -10.27 -5.29
N LYS A 428 -21.18 -9.90 -4.09
CA LYS A 428 -22.43 -10.43 -3.50
C LYS A 428 -23.65 -10.01 -4.32
N ILE A 429 -23.64 -8.79 -4.86
CA ILE A 429 -24.71 -8.32 -5.75
C ILE A 429 -24.65 -9.04 -7.11
N SER A 430 -23.47 -9.27 -7.70
CA SER A 430 -23.40 -10.02 -8.97
C SER A 430 -23.74 -11.51 -8.83
N SER A 431 -23.49 -12.11 -7.66
CA SER A 431 -23.96 -13.48 -7.35
C SER A 431 -25.43 -13.55 -6.91
N LYS A 432 -26.04 -12.43 -6.50
CA LYS A 432 -27.47 -12.33 -6.15
C LYS A 432 -28.35 -11.71 -7.24
N LYS A 433 -27.78 -11.16 -8.32
CA LYS A 433 -28.52 -10.51 -9.43
C LYS A 433 -29.37 -11.46 -10.29
N ASN A 434 -29.60 -12.69 -9.82
CA ASN A 434 -30.65 -13.59 -10.33
C ASN A 434 -31.89 -13.66 -9.41
N SER A 435 -32.10 -12.72 -8.49
CA SER A 435 -33.37 -12.61 -7.76
C SER A 435 -33.66 -11.17 -7.33
N ASN A 436 -34.81 -10.63 -7.75
CA ASN A 436 -35.37 -9.40 -7.21
C ASN A 436 -35.58 -9.53 -5.70
N ILE A 437 -35.13 -8.54 -4.91
CA ILE A 437 -35.87 -7.90 -3.81
C ILE A 437 -35.06 -6.77 -3.15
N THR A 438 -35.84 -5.80 -2.70
CA THR A 438 -35.62 -4.57 -1.94
C THR A 438 -34.67 -4.68 -0.74
N LEU A 439 -33.93 -3.60 -0.51
CA LEU A 439 -33.02 -3.40 0.62
C LEU A 439 -33.67 -2.46 1.65
N GLU A 440 -34.04 -2.98 2.80
CA GLU A 440 -34.14 -2.20 4.05
C GLU A 440 -32.73 -2.07 4.64
N ILE A 441 -32.34 -0.83 4.94
CA ILE A 441 -31.11 -0.46 5.63
C ILE A 441 -31.49 -0.21 7.09
N GLN A 442 -30.92 -0.99 8.01
CA GLN A 442 -30.89 -0.66 9.44
C GLN A 442 -29.43 -0.51 9.89
N ASP A 443 -29.26 0.39 10.85
CA ASP A 443 -28.05 1.11 11.23
C ASP A 443 -26.91 0.24 11.80
N GLU A 444 -25.66 0.62 11.48
CA GLU A 444 -24.44 0.10 12.13
C GLU A 444 -23.88 1.15 13.11
N GLU A 445 -24.04 0.92 14.42
CA GLU A 445 -23.26 1.58 15.47
C GLU A 445 -22.01 0.77 15.86
N LEU A 446 -20.89 1.50 16.01
CA LEU A 446 -19.66 1.21 16.76
C LEU A 446 -19.09 -0.23 16.75
N LEU A 447 -18.17 -0.49 15.80
CA LEU A 447 -17.38 -1.72 15.72
C LEU A 447 -16.21 -1.73 16.72
N ASN A 448 -16.25 -2.70 17.64
CA ASN A 448 -15.21 -3.02 18.61
C ASN A 448 -14.04 -3.80 17.95
N GLU A 449 -12.77 -3.43 18.21
CA GLU A 449 -11.55 -3.94 17.53
C GLU A 449 -11.43 -5.48 17.51
N ASN A 450 -12.07 -6.19 18.44
CA ASN A 450 -11.99 -7.65 18.55
C ASN A 450 -12.98 -8.43 17.66
N GLN A 451 -14.12 -7.85 17.24
CA GLN A 451 -15.11 -8.53 16.38
C GLN A 451 -14.69 -8.60 14.90
N TYR A 452 -13.72 -7.78 14.49
CA TYR A 452 -13.20 -7.73 13.12
C TYR A 452 -12.37 -8.97 12.76
N VAL A 453 -11.69 -9.57 13.74
CA VAL A 453 -10.70 -10.64 13.54
C VAL A 453 -11.35 -12.01 13.25
N THR A 454 -12.54 -12.26 13.78
CA THR A 454 -13.26 -13.51 13.54
C THR A 454 -13.94 -13.56 12.16
N LYS A 455 -14.35 -12.41 11.60
CA LYS A 455 -14.97 -12.33 10.25
C LYS A 455 -13.98 -12.49 9.09
N LEU A 456 -12.66 -12.33 9.29
CA LEU A 456 -11.66 -12.48 8.23
C LEU A 456 -11.32 -13.94 7.90
N LYS A 457 -11.53 -14.89 8.82
CA LYS A 457 -11.16 -16.30 8.62
C LYS A 457 -12.04 -17.06 7.59
N THR A 458 -13.23 -16.56 7.27
CA THR A 458 -14.20 -17.28 6.43
C THR A 458 -14.18 -16.90 4.94
N ASN A 459 -13.43 -15.87 4.53
CA ASN A 459 -13.37 -15.41 3.13
C ASN A 459 -12.01 -15.72 2.48
N LYS A 460 -11.76 -17.00 2.17
CA LYS A 460 -10.47 -17.53 1.69
C LYS A 460 -10.13 -17.25 0.23
N THR A 461 -11.03 -16.70 -0.60
CA THR A 461 -10.86 -16.75 -2.07
C THR A 461 -10.69 -15.41 -2.80
N ARG A 462 -10.67 -14.23 -2.14
CA ARG A 462 -10.79 -12.95 -2.87
C ARG A 462 -9.98 -11.78 -2.28
N LEU A 463 -8.67 -11.93 -2.26
CA LEU A 463 -7.72 -10.88 -1.84
C LEU A 463 -6.74 -10.61 -3.01
N LEU A 464 -7.06 -9.64 -3.86
CA LEU A 464 -6.29 -9.31 -5.08
C LEU A 464 -5.68 -7.89 -5.07
N ASP A 465 -5.77 -7.16 -3.96
CA ASP A 465 -5.31 -5.76 -3.90
C ASP A 465 -4.41 -5.52 -2.66
N PHE A 466 -3.45 -6.40 -2.39
CA PHE A 466 -2.43 -6.10 -1.40
C PHE A 466 -1.34 -5.26 -2.06
N SER A 467 -1.47 -3.94 -1.91
CA SER A 467 -0.51 -3.00 -2.46
C SER A 467 0.66 -2.79 -1.49
N ILE A 468 1.82 -2.35 -1.98
CA ILE A 468 3.00 -2.06 -1.15
C ILE A 468 2.66 -1.02 -0.07
N GLU A 469 1.75 -0.10 -0.38
CA GLU A 469 1.19 0.88 0.55
C GLU A 469 0.56 0.22 1.78
N HIS A 470 -0.10 -0.92 1.63
CA HIS A 470 -0.66 -1.66 2.77
C HIS A 470 0.45 -2.14 3.70
N ILE A 471 1.53 -2.68 3.13
CA ILE A 471 2.65 -3.21 3.88
C ILE A 471 3.38 -2.08 4.62
N LEU A 472 3.58 -0.95 3.93
CA LEU A 472 4.14 0.27 4.51
C LEU A 472 3.26 0.82 5.64
N ALA A 473 1.94 0.91 5.44
CA ALA A 473 1.02 1.43 6.45
C ALA A 473 1.05 0.59 7.74
N HIS A 474 0.90 -0.73 7.61
CA HIS A 474 0.90 -1.65 8.75
C HIS A 474 2.26 -1.70 9.45
N SER A 475 3.36 -1.69 8.69
CA SER A 475 4.71 -1.72 9.28
C SER A 475 5.00 -0.44 10.07
N GLN A 476 4.67 0.73 9.53
CA GLN A 476 4.81 1.99 10.25
C GLN A 476 3.91 2.05 11.49
N LEU A 477 2.68 1.55 11.40
CA LEU A 477 1.78 1.46 12.54
C LEU A 477 2.32 0.49 13.61
N ALA A 478 2.90 -0.65 13.19
CA ALA A 478 3.54 -1.59 14.09
C ALA A 478 4.74 -0.97 14.80
N PHE A 479 5.61 -0.24 14.09
CA PHE A 479 6.71 0.52 14.69
C PHE A 479 6.20 1.52 15.73
N HIS A 480 5.16 2.25 15.38
CA HIS A 480 4.55 3.23 16.27
C HIS A 480 3.98 2.59 17.54
N LYS A 481 3.21 1.51 17.41
CA LYS A 481 2.68 0.76 18.57
C LYS A 481 3.80 0.24 19.48
N MET A 482 4.93 -0.19 18.91
CA MET A 482 6.10 -0.64 19.68
C MET A 482 6.77 0.50 20.45
N VAL A 483 6.95 1.67 19.81
CA VAL A 483 7.51 2.89 20.45
C VAL A 483 6.61 3.39 21.59
N LYS A 484 5.29 3.21 21.46
CA LYS A 484 4.27 3.39 22.51
C LYS A 484 4.22 2.26 23.56
N GLY A 485 5.18 1.33 23.57
CA GLY A 485 5.24 0.21 24.50
C GLY A 485 4.11 -0.82 24.37
N LYS A 486 3.28 -0.75 23.31
CA LYS A 486 2.25 -1.76 23.00
C LYS A 486 2.85 -2.90 22.16
N ILE A 487 3.87 -3.56 22.70
CA ILE A 487 4.71 -4.55 21.99
C ILE A 487 3.88 -5.70 21.40
N GLU A 488 2.97 -6.29 22.18
CA GLU A 488 2.12 -7.39 21.72
C GLU A 488 1.25 -6.99 20.52
N SER A 489 0.67 -5.78 20.56
CA SER A 489 -0.13 -5.27 19.45
C SER A 489 0.69 -4.99 18.19
N SER A 490 1.97 -4.64 18.34
CA SER A 490 2.91 -4.47 17.22
C SER A 490 3.20 -5.81 16.55
N PHE A 491 3.58 -6.83 17.32
CA PHE A 491 3.80 -8.18 16.79
C PHE A 491 2.54 -8.81 16.22
N ARG A 492 1.37 -8.53 16.82
CA ARG A 492 0.08 -8.98 16.28
C ARG A 492 -0.18 -8.40 14.89
N LEU A 493 0.03 -7.09 14.68
CA LEU A 493 -0.11 -6.47 13.35
C LEU A 493 0.81 -7.10 12.31
N ILE A 494 2.05 -7.41 12.68
CA ILE A 494 3.01 -8.06 11.77
C ILE A 494 2.65 -9.51 11.51
N LYS A 495 2.13 -10.22 12.50
CA LYS A 495 1.61 -11.58 12.33
C LYS A 495 0.40 -11.58 11.40
N GLU A 496 -0.53 -10.63 11.59
CA GLU A 496 -1.68 -10.44 10.72
C GLU A 496 -1.25 -10.14 9.29
N LEU A 497 -0.28 -9.23 9.09
CA LEU A 497 0.27 -8.93 7.77
C LEU A 497 0.98 -10.15 7.15
N SER A 498 1.74 -10.90 7.94
CA SER A 498 2.36 -12.14 7.46
C SER A 498 1.33 -13.20 7.09
N GLN A 499 0.20 -13.28 7.81
CA GLN A 499 -0.90 -14.18 7.47
C GLN A 499 -1.62 -13.73 6.20
N LEU A 500 -1.82 -12.43 6.02
CA LEU A 500 -2.39 -11.85 4.81
C LEU A 500 -1.52 -12.17 3.58
N LEU A 501 -0.21 -11.99 3.67
CA LEU A 501 0.70 -12.35 2.58
C LEU A 501 0.76 -13.88 2.36
N LYS A 502 0.72 -14.71 3.41
CA LYS A 502 0.70 -16.18 3.24
C LYS A 502 -0.57 -16.70 2.57
N LEU A 503 -1.73 -16.10 2.84
CA LEU A 503 -2.98 -16.49 2.17
C LEU A 503 -2.96 -16.14 0.68
N GLU A 504 -2.18 -15.13 0.32
CA GLU A 504 -2.03 -14.67 -1.05
C GLU A 504 -0.86 -15.34 -1.78
N SER A 505 -0.04 -16.20 -1.15
CA SER A 505 1.14 -16.82 -1.80
C SER A 505 0.81 -17.78 -2.95
N ASN A 506 -0.47 -18.10 -3.14
CA ASN A 506 -0.97 -18.80 -4.34
C ASN A 506 -1.10 -17.85 -5.55
N PHE A 507 -1.00 -16.55 -5.33
CA PHE A 507 -0.90 -15.51 -6.34
C PHE A 507 0.54 -15.00 -6.37
N ILE A 508 0.94 -14.42 -7.50
CA ILE A 508 2.26 -13.82 -7.70
C ILE A 508 2.33 -12.52 -6.86
N ILE A 509 2.30 -12.64 -5.54
CA ILE A 509 2.79 -11.55 -4.70
C ILE A 509 4.27 -11.41 -5.07
N PRO A 510 4.73 -10.20 -5.40
CA PRO A 510 6.12 -10.02 -5.77
C PRO A 510 6.98 -10.49 -4.59
N LYS A 511 7.96 -11.37 -4.84
CA LYS A 511 8.94 -11.86 -3.84
C LYS A 511 9.50 -10.72 -2.98
N VAL A 512 9.59 -9.53 -3.58
CA VAL A 512 9.92 -8.24 -2.98
C VAL A 512 9.09 -7.89 -1.73
N ALA A 513 7.78 -8.13 -1.73
CA ALA A 513 6.90 -7.83 -0.60
C ALA A 513 7.21 -8.73 0.61
N PHE A 514 7.51 -10.01 0.37
CA PHE A 514 7.95 -10.93 1.43
C PHE A 514 9.31 -10.54 1.98
N GLN A 515 10.29 -10.26 1.11
CA GLN A 515 11.60 -9.76 1.51
C GLN A 515 11.47 -8.47 2.34
N PHE A 516 10.62 -7.55 1.89
CA PHE A 516 10.37 -6.29 2.58
C PHE A 516 9.74 -6.51 3.96
N LEU A 517 8.74 -7.41 4.06
CA LEU A 517 8.17 -7.79 5.34
C LEU A 517 9.20 -8.44 6.26
N ASP A 518 10.01 -9.36 5.77
CA ASP A 518 11.01 -10.05 6.60
C ASP A 518 12.08 -9.08 7.10
N LEU A 519 12.44 -8.08 6.29
CA LEU A 519 13.29 -6.99 6.70
C LEU A 519 12.63 -6.11 7.78
N ILE A 520 11.34 -5.80 7.65
CA ILE A 520 10.57 -5.10 8.69
C ILE A 520 10.52 -5.91 9.99
N LYS A 521 10.24 -7.22 9.92
CA LYS A 521 10.23 -8.12 11.08
C LYS A 521 11.58 -8.08 11.79
N LEU A 522 12.66 -8.18 11.02
CA LEU A 522 14.01 -8.13 11.54
C LEU A 522 14.29 -6.80 12.26
N ILE A 523 13.95 -5.65 11.65
CA ILE A 523 14.12 -4.33 12.25
C ILE A 523 13.28 -4.17 13.52
N LEU A 524 12.05 -4.68 13.53
CA LEU A 524 11.20 -4.69 14.73
C LEU A 524 11.82 -5.56 15.84
N LEU A 525 12.32 -6.75 15.51
CA LEU A 525 13.00 -7.61 16.46
C LEU A 525 14.27 -6.96 17.01
N MET A 526 15.09 -6.34 16.16
CA MET A 526 16.29 -5.60 16.60
C MET A 526 15.94 -4.44 17.52
N LYS A 527 14.96 -3.61 17.14
CA LYS A 527 14.48 -2.52 17.99
C LYS A 527 13.93 -3.03 19.31
N TYR A 528 13.09 -4.07 19.30
CA TYR A 528 12.60 -4.69 20.53
C TYR A 528 13.74 -5.22 21.41
N SER A 529 14.75 -5.84 20.81
CA SER A 529 15.93 -6.36 21.52
C SER A 529 16.72 -5.23 22.18
N ILE A 530 16.92 -4.12 21.47
CA ILE A 530 17.57 -2.90 22.02
C ILE A 530 16.70 -2.28 23.13
N LEU A 531 15.39 -2.15 22.90
CA LEU A 531 14.44 -1.58 23.86
C LEU A 531 14.34 -2.42 25.14
N SER A 532 14.38 -3.74 25.05
CA SER A 532 14.34 -4.67 26.19
C SER A 532 15.69 -4.83 26.89
N GLY A 533 16.77 -4.33 26.30
CA GLY A 533 18.14 -4.42 26.83
C GLY A 533 18.88 -5.73 26.50
N ASN A 534 18.36 -6.53 25.56
CA ASN A 534 19.00 -7.76 25.09
C ASN A 534 19.93 -7.48 23.90
N TYR A 535 21.06 -6.83 24.18
CA TYR A 535 22.02 -6.39 23.15
C TYR A 535 22.74 -7.57 22.46
N LYS A 536 22.99 -8.67 23.19
CA LYS A 536 23.57 -9.89 22.61
C LYS A 536 22.71 -10.45 21.47
N PHE A 537 21.40 -10.52 21.69
CA PHE A 537 20.49 -10.99 20.65
C PHE A 537 20.40 -9.99 19.48
N ALA A 538 20.35 -8.69 19.77
CA ALA A 538 20.40 -7.67 18.72
C ALA A 538 21.65 -7.81 17.84
N LYS A 539 22.81 -8.08 18.46
CA LYS A 539 24.08 -8.31 17.76
C LYS A 539 24.03 -9.53 16.83
N VAL A 540 23.45 -10.65 17.27
CA VAL A 540 23.23 -11.84 16.43
C VAL A 540 22.31 -11.53 15.24
N LEU A 541 21.23 -10.77 15.46
CA LEU A 541 20.34 -10.35 14.36
C LEU A 541 21.08 -9.45 13.35
N ILE A 542 21.92 -8.54 13.84
CA ILE A 542 22.73 -7.65 13.00
C ILE A 542 23.77 -8.46 12.22
N SER A 543 24.52 -9.36 12.85
CA SER A 543 25.55 -10.14 12.15
C SER A 543 24.95 -10.98 11.03
N ARG A 544 23.84 -11.68 11.32
CA ARG A 544 23.10 -12.44 10.31
C ARG A 544 22.59 -11.56 9.18
N PHE A 545 22.10 -10.35 9.48
CA PHE A 545 21.70 -9.44 8.41
C PHE A 545 22.87 -9.06 7.50
N LEU A 546 24.02 -8.77 8.09
CA LEU A 546 25.19 -8.30 7.37
C LEU A 546 25.83 -9.39 6.52
N GLU A 547 25.97 -10.60 7.08
CA GLU A 547 26.43 -11.80 6.36
C GLU A 547 25.58 -11.99 5.08
N ASN A 548 24.26 -11.93 5.20
CA ASN A 548 23.38 -12.11 4.06
C ASN A 548 23.36 -10.93 3.09
N SER A 549 23.55 -9.71 3.58
CA SER A 549 23.71 -8.54 2.71
C SER A 549 24.98 -8.62 1.86
N SER A 550 26.03 -9.26 2.38
CA SER A 550 27.29 -9.48 1.66
C SER A 550 27.15 -10.52 0.56
N ILE A 551 26.38 -11.59 0.80
CA ILE A 551 26.05 -12.61 -0.21
C ILE A 551 25.28 -11.96 -1.38
N ILE A 552 24.29 -11.10 -1.07
CA ILE A 552 23.57 -10.34 -2.11
C ILE A 552 24.50 -9.41 -2.90
N ASN A 553 25.54 -8.85 -2.28
CA ASN A 553 26.48 -7.99 -2.99
C ASN A 553 27.48 -8.81 -3.83
N GLN A 554 27.86 -10.02 -3.40
CA GLN A 554 28.79 -10.89 -4.14
C GLN A 554 28.15 -11.52 -5.39
N THR A 555 26.89 -11.97 -5.31
CA THR A 555 26.18 -12.51 -6.49
C THR A 555 25.91 -11.46 -7.57
N ASN A 556 25.94 -10.17 -7.21
CA ASN A 556 25.81 -9.07 -8.18
C ASN A 556 27.14 -8.66 -8.84
N ASN A 557 28.29 -9.05 -8.28
CA ASN A 557 29.61 -8.67 -8.80
C ASN A 557 30.14 -9.65 -9.86
N THR A 558 29.64 -10.89 -9.92
CA THR A 558 30.21 -11.93 -10.80
C THR A 558 29.64 -11.95 -12.22
N SER A 559 28.66 -11.09 -12.58
CA SER A 559 28.07 -11.10 -13.93
C SER A 559 27.87 -9.75 -14.62
N LEU A 560 28.34 -8.61 -14.10
CA LEU A 560 28.00 -7.29 -14.69
C LEU A 560 28.98 -6.16 -14.28
N ASN A 561 30.22 -6.19 -14.78
CA ASN A 561 31.18 -5.08 -14.60
C ASN A 561 30.83 -3.79 -15.39
N ASN A 562 29.73 -3.75 -16.15
CA ASN A 562 29.35 -2.60 -16.98
C ASN A 562 28.12 -1.79 -16.49
N PHE A 563 27.59 -2.03 -15.28
CA PHE A 563 26.40 -1.32 -14.79
C PHE A 563 26.61 -0.66 -13.41
N GLN A 564 27.42 0.38 -13.37
CA GLN A 564 27.67 1.24 -12.19
C GLN A 564 26.47 2.12 -11.74
N TYR A 565 25.28 1.99 -12.33
CA TYR A 565 24.15 2.91 -12.10
C TYR A 565 22.86 2.30 -11.49
N ARG A 566 22.91 1.12 -10.86
CA ARG A 566 21.75 0.52 -10.16
C ARG A 566 21.41 1.25 -8.83
N SER A 567 21.12 2.54 -8.85
CA SER A 567 20.90 3.36 -7.64
C SER A 567 19.43 3.68 -7.30
N ASN A 568 18.45 3.35 -8.16
CA ASN A 568 17.11 3.97 -8.04
C ASN A 568 15.96 3.04 -7.59
N SER A 569 15.98 1.74 -7.84
CA SER A 569 15.00 0.78 -7.26
C SER A 569 15.43 0.22 -5.88
N LEU A 570 16.57 0.70 -5.38
CA LEU A 570 17.21 0.38 -4.10
C LEU A 570 16.90 1.37 -2.97
N THR A 571 15.98 2.33 -3.14
CA THR A 571 15.72 3.37 -2.13
C THR A 571 15.21 2.78 -0.82
N VAL A 572 14.15 1.97 -0.87
CA VAL A 572 13.58 1.35 0.34
C VAL A 572 14.55 0.34 0.97
N GLY A 573 15.25 -0.46 0.15
CA GLY A 573 16.25 -1.41 0.64
C GLY A 573 17.47 -0.73 1.27
N SER A 574 17.93 0.39 0.71
CA SER A 574 19.05 1.16 1.24
C SER A 574 18.67 1.91 2.52
N GLU A 575 17.47 2.47 2.62
CA GLU A 575 16.95 3.07 3.85
C GLU A 575 16.85 2.05 4.98
N LEU A 576 16.37 0.83 4.71
CA LEU A 576 16.28 -0.21 5.72
C LEU A 576 17.66 -0.77 6.10
N ARG A 577 18.56 -1.01 5.13
CA ARG A 577 19.97 -1.36 5.40
C ARG A 577 20.62 -0.31 6.30
N PHE A 578 20.37 0.96 5.99
CA PHE A 578 20.86 2.07 6.77
C PHE A 578 20.31 2.06 8.20
N GLU A 579 19.00 1.87 8.36
CA GLU A 579 18.37 1.80 9.68
C GLU A 579 19.01 0.67 10.52
N ILE A 580 19.34 -0.46 9.90
CA ILE A 580 20.05 -1.57 10.56
C ILE A 580 21.47 -1.19 10.95
N MET A 581 22.20 -0.46 10.10
CA MET A 581 23.52 0.05 10.45
C MET A 581 23.44 1.01 11.66
N VAL A 582 22.45 1.91 11.72
CA VAL A 582 22.25 2.78 12.90
C VAL A 582 21.88 2.00 14.15
N LEU A 583 21.05 0.96 14.01
CA LEU A 583 20.75 0.06 15.12
C LEU A 583 22.02 -0.66 15.60
N SER A 584 22.95 -1.02 14.70
CA SER A 584 24.23 -1.60 15.07
C SER A 584 25.11 -0.66 15.88
N VAL A 585 25.19 0.62 15.50
CA VAL A 585 25.89 1.64 16.30
C VAL A 585 25.25 1.76 17.70
N ASN A 586 23.92 1.74 17.80
CA ASN A 586 23.24 1.77 19.10
C ASN A 586 23.54 0.54 19.97
N VAL A 587 23.66 -0.65 19.38
CA VAL A 587 24.06 -1.87 20.09
C VAL A 587 25.49 -1.74 20.62
N PHE A 588 26.44 -1.31 19.78
CA PHE A 588 27.83 -1.12 20.19
C PHE A 588 27.97 -0.07 21.30
N ILE A 589 27.27 1.06 21.20
CA ILE A 589 27.23 2.08 22.28
C ILE A 589 26.70 1.46 23.59
N SER A 590 25.65 0.64 23.51
CA SER A 590 25.03 0.04 24.69
C SER A 590 25.91 -1.03 25.36
N GLU A 591 26.77 -1.69 24.58
CA GLU A 591 27.80 -2.62 25.07
C GLU A 591 29.11 -1.91 25.46
N SER A 592 29.16 -0.57 25.39
CA SER A 592 30.37 0.24 25.63
C SER A 592 31.54 -0.06 24.67
N GLN A 593 31.25 -0.57 23.47
CA GLN A 593 32.21 -0.82 22.39
C GLN A 593 32.37 0.43 21.50
N PHE A 594 32.86 1.54 22.07
CA PHE A 594 32.86 2.86 21.41
C PHE A 594 33.69 2.91 20.12
N GLN A 595 34.85 2.24 20.06
CA GLN A 595 35.68 2.21 18.86
C GLN A 595 34.96 1.54 17.68
N LEU A 596 34.29 0.40 17.93
CA LEU A 596 33.50 -0.29 16.90
C LEU A 596 32.30 0.56 16.46
N ALA A 597 31.64 1.25 17.39
CA ALA A 597 30.56 2.19 17.09
C ALA A 597 31.03 3.33 16.17
N GLN A 598 32.21 3.90 16.45
CA GLN A 598 32.81 4.97 15.65
C GLN A 598 33.22 4.49 14.26
N ASN A 599 33.96 3.36 14.17
CA ASN A 599 34.33 2.77 12.88
C ASN A 599 33.11 2.51 11.99
N ARG A 600 32.03 2.00 12.61
CA ARG A 600 30.76 1.75 11.92
C ARG A 600 30.08 3.03 11.46
N LEU A 601 30.17 4.09 12.25
CA LEU A 601 29.59 5.39 11.93
C LEU A 601 30.36 6.11 10.83
N GLU A 602 31.68 5.93 10.74
CA GLU A 602 32.48 6.40 9.61
C GLU A 602 32.18 5.62 8.32
N GLN A 603 31.95 4.30 8.40
CA GLN A 603 31.44 3.52 7.24
C GLN A 603 30.09 4.07 6.75
N ILE A 604 29.19 4.37 7.67
CA ILE A 604 27.90 5.01 7.37
C ILE A 604 28.11 6.36 6.64
N LYS A 605 29.06 7.17 7.12
CA LYS A 605 29.38 8.48 6.52
C LYS A 605 29.90 8.35 5.09
N LEU A 606 30.78 7.37 4.82
CA LEU A 606 31.24 7.07 3.46
C LEU A 606 30.07 6.69 2.54
N ILE A 607 29.13 5.87 3.03
CA ILE A 607 27.91 5.52 2.27
C ILE A 607 27.07 6.77 1.95
N PHE A 608 27.00 7.75 2.86
CA PHE A 608 26.29 9.01 2.61
C PHE A 608 26.98 9.91 1.59
N GLN A 609 28.31 9.95 1.59
CA GLN A 609 29.07 10.69 0.59
C GLN A 609 28.78 10.14 -0.82
N ILE A 610 28.57 8.83 -0.94
CA ILE A 610 28.21 8.18 -2.21
C ILE A 610 26.74 8.40 -2.57
N ASN A 611 25.81 8.40 -1.60
CA ASN A 611 24.39 8.57 -1.87
C ASN A 611 23.88 9.92 -1.35
N PRO A 612 23.98 10.97 -2.18
CA PRO A 612 23.76 12.31 -1.68
C PRO A 612 22.30 12.48 -1.20
N LYS A 613 21.32 11.76 -1.78
CA LYS A 613 19.86 11.79 -1.44
C LYS A 613 19.57 11.72 0.07
N ILE A 614 20.45 11.10 0.83
CA ILE A 614 20.34 10.77 2.26
C ILE A 614 21.17 11.74 3.13
N ILE A 615 21.90 12.71 2.58
CA ILE A 615 22.91 13.44 3.37
C ILE A 615 22.36 14.18 4.59
N SER A 616 21.19 14.83 4.55
CA SER A 616 20.85 15.82 5.59
C SER A 616 20.11 15.28 6.81
N ILE A 617 19.03 14.52 6.62
CA ILE A 617 18.37 13.77 7.71
C ILE A 617 19.42 12.94 8.43
N TYR A 618 20.30 12.33 7.64
CA TYR A 618 21.22 11.37 8.16
C TYR A 618 22.53 11.99 8.65
N SER A 619 22.93 13.17 8.18
CA SER A 619 23.93 14.02 8.84
C SER A 619 23.44 14.42 10.24
N THR A 620 22.16 14.76 10.38
CA THR A 620 21.53 15.01 11.69
C THR A 620 21.68 13.80 12.62
N TYR A 621 21.39 12.60 12.12
CA TYR A 621 21.59 11.34 12.86
C TYR A 621 23.07 11.03 13.12
N TYR A 622 23.96 11.26 12.16
CA TYR A 622 25.40 11.03 12.29
C TYR A 622 25.97 11.86 13.44
N HIS A 623 25.72 13.17 13.43
CA HIS A 623 26.17 14.07 14.47
C HIS A 623 25.53 13.72 15.83
N PHE A 624 24.25 13.34 15.85
CA PHE A 624 23.60 12.86 17.06
C PHE A 624 24.26 11.59 17.62
N MET A 625 24.58 10.62 16.78
CA MET A 625 25.21 9.36 17.18
C MET A 625 26.67 9.57 17.59
N MET A 626 27.42 10.44 16.92
CA MET A 626 28.77 10.85 17.34
C MET A 626 28.72 11.53 18.71
N ALA A 627 27.77 12.43 18.94
CA ALA A 627 27.58 13.07 20.25
C ALA A 627 27.30 12.01 21.34
N LYS A 628 26.53 10.98 21.04
CA LYS A 628 26.22 9.88 21.96
C LYS A 628 27.44 8.98 22.25
N ILE A 629 28.32 8.76 21.26
CA ILE A 629 29.58 8.03 21.45
C ILE A 629 30.54 8.83 22.35
N LEU A 630 30.66 10.13 22.09
CA LEU A 630 31.61 11.02 22.78
C LEU A 630 31.11 11.52 24.14
N GLU A 631 29.83 11.34 24.48
CA GLU A 631 29.18 11.89 25.69
C GLU A 631 30.00 11.69 26.98
N LYS A 632 30.64 10.52 27.13
CA LYS A 632 31.40 10.15 28.33
C LYS A 632 32.89 10.47 28.25
N SER A 633 33.50 10.33 27.08
CA SER A 633 34.95 10.46 26.90
C SER A 633 35.36 11.89 26.58
N PHE A 634 34.61 12.58 25.71
CA PHE A 634 34.94 13.92 25.23
C PHE A 634 33.67 14.79 25.19
N PRO A 635 33.14 15.22 26.35
CA PRO A 635 31.84 15.88 26.44
C PRO A 635 31.78 17.23 25.71
N LEU A 636 32.90 17.93 25.55
CA LEU A 636 32.98 19.15 24.74
C LEU A 636 32.79 18.87 23.25
N ASN A 637 33.46 17.84 22.71
CA ASN A 637 33.27 17.39 21.32
C ASN A 637 31.87 16.79 21.10
N ALA A 638 31.32 16.13 22.12
CA ALA A 638 29.93 15.69 22.08
C ALA A 638 28.96 16.88 21.95
N LEU A 639 29.23 17.98 22.66
CA LEU A 639 28.40 19.18 22.60
C LEU A 639 28.46 19.86 21.23
N THR A 640 29.63 19.94 20.59
CA THR A 640 29.76 20.54 19.25
C THR A 640 28.96 19.76 18.21
N HIS A 641 29.08 18.43 18.19
CA HIS A 641 28.25 17.58 17.33
C HIS A 641 26.76 17.67 17.67
N LEU A 642 26.40 17.80 18.94
CA LEU A 642 25.00 17.97 19.31
C LEU A 642 24.43 19.31 18.83
N ILE A 643 25.22 20.39 18.87
CA ILE A 643 24.83 21.70 18.33
C ILE A 643 24.63 21.59 16.82
N GLN A 644 25.56 20.96 16.10
CA GLN A 644 25.42 20.69 14.66
C GLN A 644 24.16 19.89 14.35
N SER A 645 23.93 18.78 15.08
CA SER A 645 22.71 17.97 14.94
C SER A 645 21.44 18.80 15.21
N LYS A 646 21.44 19.66 16.23
CA LYS A 646 20.30 20.56 16.50
C LYS A 646 20.09 21.56 15.36
N GLN A 647 21.15 22.19 14.85
CA GLN A 647 21.08 23.14 13.75
C GLN A 647 20.53 22.48 12.48
N PHE A 648 21.03 21.29 12.12
CA PHE A 648 20.49 20.51 11.01
C PHE A 648 19.03 20.12 11.24
N SER A 649 18.68 19.56 12.40
CA SER A 649 17.30 19.22 12.77
C SER A 649 16.35 20.42 12.62
N GLN A 650 16.77 21.61 13.07
CA GLN A 650 15.99 22.85 12.97
C GLN A 650 15.90 23.39 11.54
N HIS A 651 16.98 23.30 10.77
CA HIS A 651 17.00 23.73 9.36
C HIS A 651 16.09 22.83 8.49
N LEU A 652 16.11 21.53 8.75
CA LEU A 652 15.36 20.53 7.99
C LEU A 652 13.90 20.39 8.46
N GLY A 653 13.54 21.03 9.58
CA GLY A 653 12.23 20.87 10.22
C GLY A 653 11.99 19.46 10.79
N ILE A 654 13.05 18.69 11.02
CA ILE A 654 12.97 17.33 11.56
C ILE A 654 12.85 17.40 13.06
N GLN A 655 11.63 17.33 13.59
CA GLN A 655 11.40 17.41 15.04
C GLN A 655 11.49 16.05 15.74
N ILE A 656 11.49 14.93 15.00
CA ILE A 656 11.51 13.58 15.61
C ILE A 656 12.75 13.34 16.50
N LEU A 657 13.89 13.93 16.15
CA LEU A 657 15.14 13.83 16.90
C LEU A 657 15.26 14.87 18.03
N LEU A 658 14.47 15.94 17.98
CA LEU A 658 14.63 17.08 18.87
C LEU A 658 14.51 16.68 20.36
N PRO A 659 13.56 15.85 20.80
CA PRO A 659 13.50 15.43 22.21
C PRO A 659 14.72 14.60 22.62
N GLN A 660 15.31 13.81 21.71
CA GLN A 660 16.54 13.04 21.97
C GLN A 660 17.76 13.97 22.09
N ILE A 661 17.86 14.97 21.22
CA ILE A 661 18.89 16.01 21.25
C ILE A 661 18.81 16.82 22.55
N ILE A 662 17.59 17.22 22.97
CA ILE A 662 17.37 17.95 24.23
C ILE A 662 17.83 17.11 25.42
N LEU A 663 17.43 15.83 25.47
CA LEU A 663 17.83 14.91 26.53
C LEU A 663 19.36 14.78 26.59
N LEU A 664 20.02 14.53 25.46
CA LEU A 664 21.46 14.37 25.39
C LEU A 664 22.19 15.68 25.74
N SER A 665 21.65 16.83 25.37
CA SER A 665 22.20 18.15 25.75
C SER A 665 22.21 18.32 27.26
N ALA A 666 21.11 17.99 27.93
CA ALA A 666 21.02 18.07 29.37
C ALA A 666 22.02 17.12 30.06
N LYS A 667 22.19 15.90 29.53
CA LYS A 667 23.19 14.95 30.06
C LYS A 667 24.62 15.45 29.89
N ILE A 668 25.00 15.92 28.69
CA ILE A 668 26.34 16.45 28.45
C ILE A 668 26.62 17.65 29.36
N LYS A 669 25.65 18.56 29.53
CA LYS A 669 25.81 19.68 30.48
C LYS A 669 25.95 19.23 31.92
N LEU A 670 25.30 18.12 32.30
CA LEU A 670 25.46 17.52 33.61
C LEU A 670 26.87 16.95 33.80
N VAL A 671 27.41 16.24 32.81
CA VAL A 671 28.78 15.70 32.79
C VAL A 671 29.81 16.83 32.87
N LEU A 672 29.55 17.96 32.19
CA LEU A 672 30.39 19.18 32.26
C LEU A 672 30.25 19.96 33.58
N GLY A 673 29.53 19.44 34.58
CA GLY A 673 29.33 20.11 35.87
C GLY A 673 28.35 21.30 35.85
N LYS A 674 27.76 21.64 34.69
CA LYS A 674 26.80 22.75 34.54
C LYS A 674 25.38 22.34 34.95
N LYS A 675 25.23 21.83 36.17
CA LYS A 675 24.02 21.14 36.67
C LYS A 675 22.74 22.00 36.61
N LEU A 676 22.80 23.28 37.02
CA LEU A 676 21.66 24.20 36.97
C LEU A 676 21.17 24.43 35.53
N SER A 677 22.10 24.50 34.57
CA SER A 677 21.74 24.66 33.16
C SER A 677 21.06 23.42 32.59
N ALA A 678 21.44 22.22 33.03
CA ALA A 678 20.77 20.98 32.66
C ALA A 678 19.32 20.94 33.19
N ILE A 679 19.10 21.38 34.45
CA ILE A 679 17.75 21.51 35.03
C ILE A 679 16.90 22.50 34.23
N LYS A 680 17.43 23.67 33.88
CA LYS A 680 16.71 24.66 33.06
C LYS A 680 16.32 24.10 31.69
N ILE A 681 17.17 23.28 31.05
CA ILE A 681 16.84 22.60 29.79
C ILE A 681 15.68 21.63 29.99
N PHE A 682 15.71 20.81 31.04
CA PHE A 682 14.62 19.88 31.33
C PHE A 682 13.30 20.61 31.63
N GLN A 683 13.34 21.67 32.43
CA GLN A 683 12.14 22.41 32.82
C GLN A 683 11.50 23.12 31.62
N SER A 684 12.31 23.80 30.79
CA SER A 684 11.81 24.48 29.58
C SER A 684 11.28 23.53 28.51
N ASN A 685 11.69 22.25 28.52
CA ASN A 685 11.29 21.26 27.51
C ASN A 685 10.52 20.08 28.11
N TRP A 686 10.03 20.20 29.35
CA TRP A 686 9.44 19.08 30.08
C TRP A 686 8.28 18.45 29.31
N HIS A 687 7.34 19.27 28.86
CA HIS A 687 6.18 18.84 28.07
C HIS A 687 6.60 18.06 26.82
N ARG A 688 7.61 18.53 26.08
CA ARG A 688 8.10 17.87 24.85
C ARG A 688 8.75 16.51 25.16
N LEU A 689 9.45 16.39 26.28
CA LEU A 689 10.11 15.15 26.70
C LEU A 689 9.10 14.13 27.21
N THR A 690 8.16 14.54 28.08
CA THR A 690 7.19 13.63 28.69
C THR A 690 6.08 13.21 27.75
N ASN A 691 5.64 14.12 26.86
CA ASN A 691 4.61 13.84 25.86
C ASN A 691 5.20 13.32 24.55
N SER A 692 6.49 13.00 24.53
CA SER A 692 7.06 12.25 23.42
C SER A 692 6.36 10.89 23.33
N ASN A 693 5.96 10.51 22.10
CA ASN A 693 5.29 9.23 21.88
C ASN A 693 6.24 8.02 22.09
N ASP A 694 7.53 8.28 22.29
CA ASP A 694 8.55 7.31 22.66
C ASP A 694 8.59 7.12 24.18
N ILE A 695 8.02 6.01 24.64
CA ILE A 695 7.95 5.67 26.07
C ILE A 695 9.34 5.52 26.68
N LEU A 696 10.32 4.99 25.93
CA LEU A 696 11.68 4.84 26.44
C LEU A 696 12.32 6.21 26.63
N LEU A 697 12.14 7.11 25.67
CA LEU A 697 12.69 8.46 25.74
C LEU A 697 12.09 9.26 26.90
N SER A 698 10.76 9.22 27.05
CA SER A 698 10.05 9.85 28.16
C SER A 698 10.52 9.34 29.52
N ALA A 699 10.66 8.01 29.68
CA ALA A 699 11.17 7.40 30.90
C ALA A 699 12.63 7.77 31.20
N ASN A 700 13.49 7.79 30.17
CA ASN A 700 14.88 8.22 30.30
C ASN A 700 14.97 9.69 30.71
N ALA A 701 14.18 10.57 30.11
CA ALA A 701 14.14 11.99 30.47
C ALA A 701 13.71 12.19 31.94
N MET A 702 12.70 11.46 32.40
CA MET A 702 12.27 11.49 33.80
C MET A 702 13.38 11.05 34.76
N CYS A 703 14.10 9.98 34.45
CA CYS A 703 15.20 9.50 35.30
C CYS A 703 16.38 10.48 35.35
N GLU A 704 16.75 11.03 34.20
CA GLU A 704 17.88 11.96 34.08
C GLU A 704 17.58 13.30 34.74
N TYR A 705 16.34 13.79 34.65
CA TYR A 705 15.91 14.96 35.39
C TYR A 705 16.06 14.76 36.90
N VAL A 706 15.67 13.59 37.43
CA VAL A 706 15.86 13.26 38.85
C VAL A 706 17.34 13.19 39.22
N TYR A 707 18.17 12.64 38.34
CA TYR A 707 19.61 12.63 38.55
C TYR A 707 20.19 14.05 38.62
N CYS A 708 19.73 14.98 37.77
CA CYS A 708 20.08 16.39 37.87
C CYS A 708 19.64 17.04 39.20
N LEU A 709 18.43 16.74 39.68
CA LEU A 709 17.92 17.25 40.97
C LEU A 709 18.73 16.72 42.17
N ILE A 710 19.19 15.47 42.11
CA ILE A 710 20.05 14.88 43.14
C ILE A 710 21.41 15.58 43.13
N GLN A 711 22.04 15.73 41.96
CA GLN A 711 23.38 16.29 41.86
C GLN A 711 23.46 17.78 42.25
N THR A 712 22.38 18.54 42.14
CA THR A 712 22.31 19.96 42.58
C THR A 712 21.89 20.14 44.03
N ASN A 713 21.62 19.05 44.77
CA ASN A 713 20.95 19.09 46.07
C ASN A 713 19.56 19.79 46.07
N ALA A 714 19.03 20.17 44.91
CA ALA A 714 17.71 20.80 44.77
C ALA A 714 16.57 19.86 45.19
N ILE A 715 16.85 18.56 45.31
CA ILE A 715 15.92 17.56 45.83
C ILE A 715 15.55 17.76 47.31
N ASN A 716 16.29 18.57 48.06
CA ASN A 716 15.95 18.89 49.46
C ASN A 716 14.68 19.76 49.57
N HIS A 717 14.32 20.51 48.52
CA HIS A 717 13.05 21.23 48.49
C HIS A 717 11.86 20.26 48.37
N LYS A 718 10.86 20.42 49.23
CA LYS A 718 9.66 19.55 49.31
C LYS A 718 8.97 19.35 47.95
N LYS A 719 8.82 20.42 47.16
CA LYS A 719 8.21 20.35 45.81
C LYS A 719 9.03 19.47 44.85
N ASN A 720 10.35 19.70 44.78
CA ASN A 720 11.25 18.93 43.91
C ASN A 720 11.35 17.46 44.35
N ARG A 721 11.32 17.20 45.66
CA ARG A 721 11.26 15.85 46.22
C ARG A 721 10.04 15.08 45.69
N ILE A 722 8.85 15.65 45.80
CA ILE A 722 7.61 15.01 45.34
C ILE A 722 7.67 14.77 43.83
N THR A 723 8.07 15.78 43.06
CA THR A 723 8.24 15.65 41.61
C THR A 723 9.21 14.54 41.25
N ALA A 724 10.36 14.45 41.92
CA ALA A 724 11.37 13.43 41.65
C ALA A 724 10.86 12.01 41.92
N LEU A 725 10.17 11.80 43.05
CA LEU A 725 9.56 10.51 43.37
C LEU A 725 8.50 10.10 42.34
N ASN A 726 7.66 11.04 41.89
CA ASN A 726 6.64 10.78 40.87
C ASN A 726 7.26 10.48 39.50
N CYS A 727 8.32 11.22 39.11
CA CYS A 727 9.05 10.98 37.87
C CYS A 727 9.66 9.57 37.83
N LEU A 728 10.30 9.12 38.91
CA LEU A 728 10.86 7.77 38.97
C LEU A 728 9.80 6.68 38.94
N LYS A 729 8.68 6.85 39.65
CA LYS A 729 7.55 5.90 39.58
C LYS A 729 7.00 5.78 38.16
N ASN A 730 6.78 6.90 37.49
CA ASN A 730 6.31 6.94 36.10
C ASN A 730 7.33 6.30 35.16
N ALA A 731 8.62 6.60 35.31
CA ALA A 731 9.68 5.99 34.52
C ALA A 731 9.73 4.46 34.70
N ILE A 732 9.61 3.96 35.94
CA ILE A 732 9.56 2.51 36.22
C ILE A 732 8.34 1.87 35.54
N ASN A 733 7.18 2.50 35.61
CA ASN A 733 5.97 2.00 34.93
C ASN A 733 6.16 1.96 33.41
N CYS A 734 6.78 2.98 32.82
CA CYS A 734 7.15 3.01 31.41
C CYS A 734 8.14 1.89 31.04
N TYR A 735 9.20 1.69 31.82
CA TYR A 735 10.17 0.60 31.61
C TYR A 735 9.55 -0.79 31.76
N LYS A 736 8.58 -0.96 32.66
CA LYS A 736 7.80 -2.20 32.80
C LYS A 736 6.97 -2.47 31.54
N LYS A 737 6.32 -1.46 30.96
CA LYS A 737 5.56 -1.59 29.69
C LYS A 737 6.43 -2.07 28.53
N ILE A 738 7.65 -1.54 28.39
CA ILE A 738 8.60 -2.00 27.36
C ILE A 738 9.40 -3.24 27.77
N GLN A 739 9.16 -3.77 28.97
CA GLN A 739 9.85 -4.92 29.55
C GLN A 739 11.38 -4.78 29.65
N ASN A 740 11.90 -3.56 29.88
CA ASN A 740 13.33 -3.33 30.08
C ASN A 740 13.70 -3.47 31.58
N PHE A 741 13.86 -4.71 32.04
CA PHE A 741 14.09 -4.99 33.46
C PHE A 741 15.44 -4.47 33.99
N LYS A 742 16.43 -4.23 33.11
CA LYS A 742 17.70 -3.60 33.50
C LYS A 742 17.47 -2.17 33.98
N LEU A 743 16.67 -1.39 33.22
CA LEU A 743 16.32 -0.02 33.59
C LEU A 743 15.31 0.03 34.75
N VAL A 744 14.35 -0.90 34.82
CA VAL A 744 13.47 -1.04 36.00
C VAL A 744 14.29 -1.22 37.27
N ALA A 745 15.27 -2.15 37.26
CA ALA A 745 16.14 -2.38 38.41
C ALA A 745 16.94 -1.11 38.78
N LYS A 746 17.58 -0.46 37.80
CA LYS A 746 18.35 0.77 38.05
C LYS A 746 17.48 1.88 38.68
N SER A 747 16.30 2.13 38.14
CA SER A 747 15.41 3.18 38.64
C SER A 747 14.74 2.82 39.97
N ALA A 748 14.39 1.55 40.20
CA ALA A 748 13.86 1.09 41.49
C ALA A 748 14.92 1.18 42.61
N SER A 749 16.18 0.85 42.30
CA SER A 749 17.31 1.03 43.22
C SER A 749 17.49 2.50 43.60
N LEU A 750 17.45 3.40 42.60
CA LEU A 750 17.55 4.84 42.84
C LEU A 750 16.38 5.37 43.69
N LEU A 751 15.16 4.89 43.41
CA LEU A 751 13.97 5.26 44.16
C LEU A 751 14.01 4.76 45.62
N SER A 752 14.51 3.54 45.84
CA SER A 752 14.76 3.00 47.18
C SER A 752 15.78 3.84 47.95
N ALA A 753 16.89 4.22 47.32
CA ALA A 753 17.91 5.06 47.93
C ALA A 753 17.38 6.45 48.31
N LEU A 754 16.50 7.04 47.48
CA LEU A 754 15.83 8.30 47.82
C LEU A 754 14.89 8.15 49.01
N TYR A 755 14.09 7.08 49.08
CA TYR A 755 13.22 6.84 50.23
C TYR A 755 14.01 6.60 51.53
N HIS A 756 15.17 5.94 51.43
CA HIS A 756 16.11 5.83 52.56
C HIS A 756 16.59 7.22 53.02
N LYS A 757 17.05 8.05 52.09
CA LYS A 757 17.48 9.44 52.39
C LYS A 757 16.36 10.30 53.01
N PHE A 758 15.10 9.96 52.77
CA PHE A 758 13.93 10.66 53.31
C PHE A 758 13.28 9.96 54.52
N ASN A 759 13.96 8.99 55.13
CA ASN A 759 13.50 8.25 56.31
C ASN A 759 12.14 7.54 56.12
N GLN A 760 11.82 7.07 54.91
CA GLN A 760 10.58 6.32 54.61
C GLN A 760 10.87 4.83 54.40
N THR A 761 11.15 4.11 55.50
CA THR A 761 11.60 2.70 55.50
C THR A 761 10.65 1.74 54.79
N GLN A 762 9.34 1.83 55.06
CA GLN A 762 8.34 0.96 54.43
C GLN A 762 8.35 1.05 52.89
N LYS A 763 8.45 2.27 52.34
CA LYS A 763 8.50 2.49 50.88
C LYS A 763 9.85 2.09 50.31
N ARG A 764 10.95 2.32 51.03
CA ARG A 764 12.29 1.82 50.66
C ARG A 764 12.25 0.31 50.45
N ASP A 765 11.72 -0.45 51.42
CA ASP A 765 11.72 -1.91 51.39
C ASP A 765 10.86 -2.47 50.24
N PHE A 766 9.72 -1.82 49.96
CA PHE A 766 8.91 -2.13 48.78
C PHE A 766 9.71 -2.00 47.47
N TRP A 767 10.39 -0.87 47.27
CA TRP A 767 11.17 -0.64 46.04
C TRP A 767 12.44 -1.49 45.96
N ALA A 768 13.04 -1.84 47.11
CA ALA A 768 14.13 -2.80 47.19
C ALA A 768 13.68 -4.21 46.76
N LYS A 769 12.47 -4.63 47.14
CA LYS A 769 11.85 -5.89 46.67
C LYS A 769 11.58 -5.87 45.17
N GLU A 770 11.07 -4.77 44.63
CA GLU A 770 10.90 -4.56 43.19
C GLU A 770 12.23 -4.63 42.43
N TRP A 771 13.29 -4.00 42.94
CA TRP A 771 14.64 -4.12 42.38
C TRP A 771 15.13 -5.56 42.34
N LYS A 772 15.03 -6.31 43.46
CA LYS A 772 15.40 -7.74 43.52
C LYS A 772 14.59 -8.56 42.50
N THR A 773 13.29 -8.29 42.39
CA THR A 773 12.38 -8.97 41.44
C THR A 773 12.78 -8.70 39.99
N ALA A 774 13.07 -7.44 39.64
CA ALA A 774 13.54 -7.07 38.30
C ALA A 774 14.89 -7.70 37.97
N LYS A 775 15.82 -7.76 38.93
CA LYS A 775 17.13 -8.41 38.77
C LYS A 775 17.00 -9.92 38.55
N LYS A 776 16.12 -10.60 39.29
CA LYS A 776 15.81 -12.03 39.08
C LYS A 776 15.20 -12.27 37.70
N LYS A 777 14.27 -11.42 37.25
CA LYS A 777 13.70 -11.49 35.88
C LYS A 777 14.77 -11.29 34.78
N LEU A 778 15.73 -10.39 35.01
CA LEU A 778 16.86 -10.19 34.10
C LEU A 778 17.72 -11.44 33.97
N GLN A 779 18.04 -12.09 35.09
CA GLN A 779 18.82 -13.35 35.12
C GLN A 779 18.07 -14.49 34.43
N ASN A 780 16.79 -14.70 34.76
CA ASN A 780 15.97 -15.77 34.17
C ASN A 780 15.75 -15.61 32.66
N ARG A 781 15.69 -14.38 32.16
CA ARG A 781 15.56 -14.11 30.71
C ARG A 781 16.77 -14.54 29.92
N ASN A 782 17.97 -14.36 30.46
CA ASN A 782 19.18 -14.80 29.77
C ASN A 782 19.20 -16.31 29.53
N HIS A 783 18.53 -17.11 30.38
CA HIS A 783 18.42 -18.56 30.20
C HIS A 783 17.22 -18.96 29.32
N SER A 784 16.01 -18.48 29.65
CA SER A 784 14.78 -18.89 28.92
C SER A 784 14.70 -18.35 27.49
N PHE A 785 15.19 -17.13 27.25
CA PHE A 785 15.14 -16.54 25.93
C PHE A 785 16.15 -17.19 24.98
N VAL A 786 17.32 -17.62 25.47
CA VAL A 786 18.30 -18.39 24.67
C VAL A 786 17.74 -19.75 24.27
N TYR A 787 17.02 -20.42 25.17
CA TYR A 787 16.40 -21.72 24.89
C TYR A 787 15.24 -21.64 23.89
N ASN A 788 14.31 -20.70 24.09
CA ASN A 788 13.23 -20.44 23.11
C ASN A 788 13.76 -19.85 21.80
N LEU A 789 14.92 -19.18 21.84
CA LEU A 789 15.63 -18.76 20.65
C LEU A 789 16.17 -19.94 19.88
N GLN A 790 16.83 -20.92 20.48
CA GLN A 790 17.32 -22.08 19.71
C GLN A 790 16.19 -22.77 18.92
N GLN A 791 15.00 -22.91 19.52
CA GLN A 791 13.83 -23.46 18.83
C GLN A 791 13.25 -22.53 17.74
N SER A 792 13.21 -21.21 17.97
CA SER A 792 12.71 -20.24 16.98
C SER A 792 13.74 -19.87 15.92
N THR A 793 15.05 -19.95 16.21
CA THR A 793 16.13 -19.80 15.25
C THR A 793 16.16 -20.99 14.32
N TYR A 794 15.84 -22.21 14.78
CA TYR A 794 15.72 -23.37 13.88
C TYR A 794 14.57 -23.19 12.87
N SER A 795 13.45 -22.60 13.29
CA SER A 795 12.36 -22.25 12.37
C SER A 795 12.64 -21.00 11.51
N LEU A 796 13.41 -20.03 12.01
CA LEU A 796 13.93 -18.92 11.23
C LEU A 796 14.98 -19.39 10.22
N GLU A 797 15.85 -20.33 10.57
CA GLU A 797 16.88 -20.93 9.72
C GLU A 797 16.23 -21.77 8.63
N LYS A 798 15.15 -22.50 8.94
CA LYS A 798 14.32 -23.17 7.94
C LYS A 798 13.54 -22.20 7.05
N LEU A 799 12.93 -21.14 7.61
CA LEU A 799 12.31 -20.05 6.83
C LEU A 799 13.34 -19.31 5.98
N PHE A 800 14.56 -19.17 6.47
CA PHE A 800 15.64 -18.45 5.83
C PHE A 800 16.30 -19.29 4.74
N GLN A 801 16.53 -20.59 4.95
CA GLN A 801 16.88 -21.56 3.91
C GLN A 801 15.82 -21.58 2.81
N ILE A 802 14.53 -21.55 3.16
CA ILE A 802 13.43 -21.43 2.19
C ILE A 802 13.51 -20.08 1.44
N VAL A 803 13.86 -18.98 2.10
CA VAL A 803 14.01 -17.67 1.44
C VAL A 803 15.25 -17.63 0.53
N CYS A 804 16.41 -18.11 0.97
CA CYS A 804 17.63 -18.21 0.16
C CYS A 804 17.44 -19.13 -1.05
N HIS A 805 16.91 -20.33 -0.83
CA HIS A 805 16.63 -21.30 -1.89
C HIS A 805 15.63 -20.77 -2.93
N ASN A 806 14.61 -20.01 -2.50
CA ASN A 806 13.66 -19.35 -3.41
C ASN A 806 14.20 -18.11 -4.12
N LEU A 807 15.39 -17.61 -3.72
CA LEU A 807 16.08 -16.49 -4.34
C LEU A 807 17.17 -16.90 -5.33
N ASN A 808 17.35 -18.21 -5.60
CA ASN A 808 18.50 -18.74 -6.36
C ASN A 808 19.84 -18.16 -5.83
N ILE A 809 19.93 -18.01 -4.50
CA ILE A 809 21.16 -17.80 -3.73
C ILE A 809 21.45 -19.13 -3.05
#